data_AF-A0A1J4LXE7-F1
#
_entry.id   AF-A0A1J4LXE7-F1
#
_cell.length_a   1.000
_cell.length_b   1.000
_cell.length_c   1.000
_cell.angle_alpha   90.00
_cell.angle_beta   90.00
_cell.angle_gamma   90.00
#
_symmetry.space_group_name_H-M   'P 1'
#
loop_
_entity.id
_entity.type
_entity.pdbx_description
1 polymer ?
#
loop_
_entity_poly.entity_id
_entity_poly.type
_entity_poly.pdbx_seq_one_letter_code
_entity_poly.pdbx_strand_id
1 'polypeptide(L)'
;MDGDFRVFGGDRAASPVLGIVLLFAMVGIGAVLLFAAGSVMLDGIGSEVDREKAHLCMDETDHRLGTVASTGYDQSMALDDPDCQPAVVNDGSISITWYNSSDGDRPPWGNSSRTVTEELGALEFNLDDRTLAHQGGAIWEVTDSGVRTEKSPPIGFTENGVLGLEFMQVHQSETVGSEGVLRHDYEGESEAAANLTSAVARAEEDVAIKIESEYAEGWKNHLESEKEYAEQFSEFDVNVESTSNPNEVVLTIEEIDAAPEEPYFLVEEDHGLWHQGGNEPLPSHILEHEESFHINTKLTNYGNESGQVNATLMIRDESGTGVESREITSKQEIEPGESISTADQEDWEWGSHSANHYFKTDNTTGNANVDRTIDVEPGEEYEYNVKTDPGGDTLDEPGHFIIEEDPPEVTITNVEDPVGQGETLTVHANVEKRGYGDDQLVWLSGFDGNIVDTAEVDSDGSGEESVELEWGSVDLPTDSTDTEIAVGTESNSTTKAVEVNPSLNITDVDVLDDPVEEDGSVTVEAVVEAMGDTADTDVILEDFDGNEADSQSVPVPGAGTETVELEYDNVGERTDRITVRTDSFEAEDDEMEEVVVVKRDGPECDAVDYEGSGSEHDPYQISNVDQLQCINDQGLDDHYELVDDIDAHGTEYWNPDVVDTDSHSETVTAENGEFGAGDQIELSETPVVEGSVEVDAGFWDSNPDFELVDDEAGIVEIQDNPGWGDDWAQLDVSYETPAESGEPRGFEPIGNGGHDWLEGSSRCDRPCSWEGQLFSGTFDGNGSVIEGLHIDRPDERFVGLFGSTSLPHVEDENGFETVDVGEGSEIRHVRLEDVYIHGQRYVGALAGQAGGTIDQSSSDGVVKAEEQLVGGLVGAGAHAELDNELVAQGTVIGGDNRDGFLGEGIGGLVGRTHWGSTLSVGYTQNIDVEFTGSGHSNAGGVLGATSYVDSEFDQMYTNVSVSGTSGGALVGSILQQSGESGDVFTNAVYWDRTEHEDGYGRQEGSGTTPTPTLNWNDRATEEMTGLNVIEDGRMGNLNFEEEGGPWAAVPDDYPRFGWELEAEGIFEVDINNVENVNASESATIEATVTSRDPDLDEEDVPQIITLTNPDGQVVDTKEVVESDLNEDGETEIELEWQTSLNDDGSGEVTVRSEDREDSAPIEIEPGEEIDWTGDADGSLDDIGDSTIDIDVDAITVG
;
A
#
# COMPACT_ATOMS: atom_id res chain seq x y z
N MET A 1 -6.30 -54.63 96.11
CA MET A 1 -6.40 -56.02 96.60
C MET A 1 -7.16 -56.81 95.54
N ASP A 2 -6.57 -57.94 95.17
CA ASP A 2 -6.95 -58.94 94.16
C ASP A 2 -8.42 -59.08 93.76
N GLY A 3 -8.64 -59.48 92.50
CA GLY A 3 -9.75 -60.35 92.12
C GLY A 3 -10.36 -60.13 90.73
N ASP A 4 -9.75 -60.78 89.74
CA ASP A 4 -10.29 -61.51 88.57
C ASP A 4 -11.82 -61.53 88.22
N PHE A 5 -12.08 -61.83 86.93
CA PHE A 5 -13.30 -62.35 86.26
C PHE A 5 -14.30 -61.44 85.47
N ARG A 6 -14.13 -61.50 84.14
CA ARG A 6 -15.06 -61.85 83.02
C ARG A 6 -16.42 -61.15 82.74
N VAL A 7 -16.47 -60.55 81.54
CA VAL A 7 -17.34 -60.78 80.34
C VAL A 7 -18.89 -60.82 80.45
N PHE A 8 -19.54 -59.91 79.70
CA PHE A 8 -20.59 -60.05 78.65
C PHE A 8 -20.83 -58.60 78.12
N GLY A 9 -20.72 -58.19 76.85
CA GLY A 9 -21.37 -58.63 75.61
C GLY A 9 -22.40 -57.55 75.17
N GLY A 10 -22.23 -56.92 73.99
CA GLY A 10 -23.29 -56.11 73.33
C GLY A 10 -22.82 -54.89 72.50
N ASP A 11 -23.01 -54.99 71.18
CA ASP A 11 -22.71 -54.06 70.08
C ASP A 11 -23.14 -52.59 70.24
N ARG A 12 -22.36 -51.66 69.65
CA ARG A 12 -22.83 -50.70 68.61
C ARG A 12 -21.66 -50.29 67.70
N ALA A 13 -21.78 -50.63 66.42
CA ALA A 13 -20.94 -50.16 65.33
C ALA A 13 -21.27 -48.69 65.00
N ALA A 14 -20.25 -47.84 64.89
CA ALA A 14 -20.23 -46.70 63.98
C ALA A 14 -19.28 -47.09 62.84
N SER A 15 -19.73 -46.93 61.60
CA SER A 15 -19.03 -47.39 60.39
C SER A 15 -17.60 -46.84 60.31
N PRO A 16 -16.58 -47.65 59.95
CA PRO A 16 -15.21 -47.19 59.70
C PRO A 16 -15.14 -46.02 58.70
N VAL A 17 -16.11 -45.93 57.80
CA VAL A 17 -16.22 -44.86 56.80
C VAL A 17 -16.40 -43.50 57.45
N LEU A 18 -17.18 -43.38 58.53
CA LEU A 18 -17.42 -42.08 59.18
C LEU A 18 -16.17 -41.56 59.90
N GLY A 19 -15.33 -42.46 60.43
CA GLY A 19 -14.07 -42.09 61.08
C GLY A 19 -13.01 -41.63 60.09
N ILE A 20 -12.98 -42.22 58.90
CA ILE A 20 -12.08 -41.81 57.82
C ILE A 20 -12.53 -40.48 57.21
N VAL A 21 -13.83 -40.29 56.97
CA VAL A 21 -14.36 -39.03 56.43
C VAL A 21 -14.13 -37.86 57.39
N LEU A 22 -14.31 -38.06 58.70
CA LEU A 22 -14.02 -37.01 59.70
C LEU A 22 -12.52 -36.67 59.77
N LEU A 23 -11.65 -37.65 59.56
CA LEU A 23 -10.21 -37.42 59.59
C LEU A 23 -9.74 -36.68 58.34
N PHE A 24 -10.25 -37.05 57.16
CA PHE A 24 -10.01 -36.29 55.93
C PHE A 24 -10.62 -34.88 55.99
N ALA A 25 -11.81 -34.70 56.56
CA ALA A 25 -12.40 -33.37 56.73
C ALA A 25 -11.57 -32.49 57.68
N MET A 26 -11.00 -33.06 58.75
CA MET A 26 -10.20 -32.30 59.72
C MET A 26 -8.79 -31.98 59.18
N VAL A 27 -8.19 -32.89 58.40
CA VAL A 27 -6.96 -32.62 57.64
C VAL A 27 -7.21 -31.59 56.55
N GLY A 28 -8.36 -31.67 55.86
CA GLY A 28 -8.75 -30.68 54.86
C GLY A 28 -8.94 -29.28 55.46
N ILE A 29 -9.65 -29.16 56.58
CA ILE A 29 -9.81 -27.87 57.28
C ILE A 29 -8.46 -27.35 57.80
N GLY A 30 -7.58 -28.25 58.29
CA GLY A 30 -6.24 -27.88 58.75
C GLY A 30 -5.32 -27.43 57.62
N ALA A 31 -5.41 -28.07 56.45
CA ALA A 31 -4.68 -27.67 55.25
C ALA A 31 -5.18 -26.33 54.70
N VAL A 32 -6.50 -26.12 54.65
CA VAL A 32 -7.10 -24.86 54.18
C VAL A 32 -6.73 -23.69 55.10
N LEU A 33 -6.70 -23.89 56.42
CA LEU A 33 -6.27 -22.84 57.36
C LEU A 33 -4.77 -22.55 57.32
N LEU A 34 -3.95 -23.55 56.98
CA LEU A 34 -2.51 -23.36 56.77
C LEU A 34 -2.23 -22.63 55.45
N PHE A 35 -2.99 -22.96 54.40
CA PHE A 35 -2.93 -22.26 53.12
C PHE A 35 -3.36 -20.80 53.27
N ALA A 36 -4.50 -20.52 53.93
CA ALA A 36 -5.00 -19.16 54.10
C ALA A 36 -4.16 -18.28 55.04
N ALA A 37 -3.41 -18.88 55.97
CA ALA A 37 -2.48 -18.14 56.82
C ALA A 37 -1.07 -18.03 56.19
N GLY A 38 -0.74 -18.93 55.26
CA GLY A 38 0.47 -18.87 54.45
C GLY A 38 0.37 -17.81 53.34
N SER A 39 -0.77 -17.70 52.67
CA SER A 39 -0.97 -16.75 51.57
C SER A 39 -0.85 -15.29 52.02
N VAL A 40 -1.48 -14.90 53.13
CA VAL A 40 -1.40 -13.51 53.66
C VAL A 40 0.01 -13.12 54.15
N MET A 41 0.86 -14.10 54.45
CA MET A 41 2.24 -13.85 54.86
C MET A 41 3.22 -13.92 53.68
N LEU A 42 2.78 -14.46 52.54
CA LEU A 42 3.50 -14.48 51.26
C LEU A 42 3.22 -13.21 50.46
N ASP A 43 1.98 -12.67 50.47
CA ASP A 43 1.65 -11.36 49.85
C ASP A 43 2.51 -10.22 50.39
N GLY A 44 2.72 -10.17 51.72
CA GLY A 44 3.55 -9.12 52.33
C GLY A 44 5.06 -9.34 52.22
N ILE A 45 5.50 -10.44 51.59
CA ILE A 45 6.90 -10.65 51.19
C ILE A 45 7.06 -10.34 49.70
N GLY A 46 6.07 -10.66 48.86
CA GLY A 46 6.01 -10.23 47.45
C GLY A 46 6.08 -8.71 47.31
N SER A 47 5.15 -7.98 47.94
CA SER A 47 5.10 -6.51 47.83
C SER A 47 6.35 -5.76 48.34
N GLU A 48 7.18 -6.39 49.17
CA GLU A 48 8.43 -5.79 49.67
C GLU A 48 9.65 -6.23 48.84
N VAL A 49 9.52 -7.31 48.06
CA VAL A 49 10.47 -7.71 47.02
C VAL A 49 10.22 -6.89 45.75
N ASP A 50 8.97 -6.74 45.31
CA ASP A 50 8.59 -5.97 44.12
C ASP A 50 8.98 -4.49 44.27
N ARG A 51 8.81 -3.95 45.49
CA ARG A 51 9.29 -2.62 45.86
C ARG A 51 10.81 -2.49 45.74
N GLU A 52 11.58 -3.47 46.21
CA GLU A 52 13.06 -3.44 46.09
C GLU A 52 13.50 -3.67 44.64
N LYS A 53 12.76 -4.47 43.85
CA LYS A 53 12.99 -4.70 42.43
C LYS A 53 12.79 -3.42 41.62
N ALA A 54 11.67 -2.73 41.82
CA ALA A 54 11.39 -1.47 41.14
C ALA A 54 12.34 -0.33 41.52
N HIS A 55 12.84 -0.31 42.76
CA HIS A 55 13.92 0.60 43.14
C HIS A 55 15.24 0.26 42.42
N LEU A 56 15.56 -1.02 42.19
CA LEU A 56 16.74 -1.43 41.42
C LEU A 56 16.58 -1.11 39.93
N CYS A 57 15.40 -1.36 39.34
CA CYS A 57 15.08 -0.95 37.97
C CYS A 57 15.24 0.56 37.79
N MET A 58 14.65 1.34 38.71
CA MET A 58 14.71 2.79 38.65
C MET A 58 16.12 3.34 38.91
N ASP A 59 16.92 2.69 39.76
CA ASP A 59 18.34 3.04 39.94
C ASP A 59 19.15 2.76 38.67
N GLU A 60 18.85 1.67 37.94
CA GLU A 60 19.49 1.32 36.66
C GLU A 60 19.05 2.25 35.51
N THR A 61 17.76 2.55 35.39
CA THR A 61 17.25 3.54 34.41
C THR A 61 17.82 4.93 34.68
N ASP A 62 17.85 5.37 35.95
CA ASP A 62 18.50 6.65 36.33
C ASP A 62 20.00 6.63 36.01
N HIS A 63 20.66 5.48 36.13
CA HIS A 63 22.06 5.32 35.76
C HIS A 63 22.28 5.39 34.24
N ARG A 64 21.45 4.74 33.43
CA ARG A 64 21.52 4.78 31.95
C ARG A 64 21.16 6.16 31.39
N LEU A 65 20.10 6.80 31.91
CA LEU A 65 19.76 8.19 31.59
C LEU A 65 20.90 9.15 31.95
N GLY A 66 21.48 8.98 33.15
CA GLY A 66 22.67 9.72 33.56
C GLY A 66 23.86 9.47 32.63
N THR A 67 24.07 8.22 32.22
CA THR A 67 25.14 7.83 31.28
C THR A 67 24.94 8.46 29.92
N VAL A 68 23.73 8.44 29.34
CA VAL A 68 23.46 9.08 28.05
C VAL A 68 23.70 10.58 28.15
N ALA A 69 23.12 11.22 29.18
CA ALA A 69 23.27 12.64 29.48
C ALA A 69 24.72 13.08 29.76
N SER A 70 25.56 12.22 30.33
CA SER A 70 26.95 12.55 30.69
C SER A 70 27.99 12.11 29.68
N THR A 71 27.70 11.04 28.91
CA THR A 71 28.65 10.40 27.99
C THR A 71 28.34 10.69 26.53
N GLY A 72 27.09 11.01 26.18
CA GLY A 72 26.64 11.17 24.79
C GLY A 72 26.42 9.88 24.00
N TYR A 73 26.61 8.71 24.64
CA TYR A 73 26.46 7.42 23.97
C TYR A 73 25.02 6.97 24.02
N ASP A 74 24.57 6.54 22.85
CA ASP A 74 23.42 5.70 22.66
C ASP A 74 23.45 4.54 23.68
N GLN A 75 22.45 4.47 24.54
CA GLN A 75 22.26 3.36 25.47
C GLN A 75 20.97 2.67 25.12
N SER A 76 21.00 1.35 25.01
CA SER A 76 19.76 0.60 24.91
C SER A 76 18.90 0.88 26.15
N MET A 77 17.63 1.21 25.92
CA MET A 77 16.65 1.27 26.98
C MET A 77 16.31 -0.12 27.54
N ALA A 78 16.68 -1.18 26.84
CA ALA A 78 16.39 -2.54 27.23
C ALA A 78 17.17 -2.93 28.50
N LEU A 79 16.51 -2.90 29.66
CA LEU A 79 17.01 -3.54 30.88
C LEU A 79 16.82 -5.06 30.78
N ASP A 80 17.79 -5.84 31.27
CA ASP A 80 17.80 -7.32 31.25
C ASP A 80 16.56 -7.99 31.91
N ASP A 81 15.76 -7.22 32.63
CA ASP A 81 14.55 -7.66 33.33
C ASP A 81 13.34 -6.95 32.71
N PRO A 82 12.41 -7.66 32.06
CA PRO A 82 11.26 -7.04 31.40
C PRO A 82 10.28 -6.36 32.39
N ASP A 83 10.31 -6.72 33.69
CA ASP A 83 9.58 -5.97 34.74
C ASP A 83 10.23 -4.60 35.04
N CYS A 84 11.39 -4.32 34.44
CA CYS A 84 12.17 -3.09 34.57
C CYS A 84 12.09 -2.19 33.32
N GLN A 85 11.07 -2.32 32.45
CA GLN A 85 10.86 -1.37 31.34
C GLN A 85 10.00 -0.16 31.76
N PRO A 86 10.53 1.08 31.71
CA PRO A 86 9.75 2.28 32.06
C PRO A 86 8.86 2.72 30.90
N ALA A 87 7.62 3.11 31.18
CA ALA A 87 6.76 3.76 30.19
C ALA A 87 7.14 5.23 30.01
N VAL A 88 7.26 5.68 28.76
CA VAL A 88 7.49 7.10 28.43
C VAL A 88 6.17 7.84 28.42
N VAL A 89 6.06 8.92 29.19
CA VAL A 89 4.88 9.77 29.21
C VAL A 89 5.26 11.24 29.00
N ASN A 90 4.54 11.90 28.10
CA ASN A 90 4.65 13.35 27.90
C ASN A 90 3.76 14.10 28.92
N ASP A 91 4.09 13.97 30.21
CA ASP A 91 3.27 14.48 31.34
C ASP A 91 3.95 15.60 32.15
N GLY A 92 4.38 16.66 31.49
CA GLY A 92 4.83 17.83 32.23
C GLY A 92 5.30 19.00 31.40
N SER A 93 5.39 20.16 32.04
CA SER A 93 6.08 21.32 31.47
C SER A 93 6.63 22.22 32.56
N ILE A 94 7.73 22.91 32.23
CA ILE A 94 8.33 23.96 33.04
C ILE A 94 8.21 25.30 32.31
N SER A 95 7.54 26.28 32.94
CA SER A 95 7.41 27.63 32.41
C SER A 95 8.18 28.64 33.26
N ILE A 96 8.97 29.51 32.63
CA ILE A 96 9.66 30.62 33.30
C ILE A 96 9.11 31.94 32.78
N THR A 97 8.76 32.86 33.69
CA THR A 97 8.32 34.21 33.34
C THR A 97 8.91 35.28 34.24
N TRP A 98 9.15 36.46 33.67
CA TRP A 98 9.58 37.63 34.44
C TRP A 98 8.44 38.66 34.57
N TYR A 99 8.35 39.26 35.76
CA TYR A 99 7.33 40.25 36.08
C TYR A 99 7.83 41.28 37.10
N ASN A 100 6.95 42.21 37.47
CA ASN A 100 7.20 43.22 38.48
C ASN A 100 6.05 43.21 39.49
N SER A 101 6.29 42.62 40.65
CA SER A 101 5.34 42.52 41.76
C SER A 101 4.93 43.90 42.30
N SER A 102 5.81 44.91 42.19
CA SER A 102 5.56 46.29 42.62
C SER A 102 4.47 47.01 41.82
N ASP A 103 4.18 46.56 40.59
CA ASP A 103 3.09 47.06 39.75
C ASP A 103 1.73 46.40 40.04
N GLY A 104 1.69 45.36 40.90
CA GLY A 104 0.49 44.64 41.31
C GLY A 104 -0.02 43.59 40.31
N ASP A 105 0.80 43.25 39.32
CA ASP A 105 0.52 42.21 38.33
C ASP A 105 0.86 40.82 38.88
N ARG A 106 0.06 39.81 38.52
CA ARG A 106 0.39 38.39 38.73
C ARG A 106 1.34 37.92 37.63
N PRO A 107 2.11 36.83 37.83
CA PRO A 107 2.93 36.23 36.78
C PRO A 107 2.14 36.10 35.45
N PRO A 108 2.62 36.71 34.35
CA PRO A 108 1.83 36.87 33.13
C PRO A 108 1.95 35.64 32.21
N TRP A 109 1.61 34.44 32.69
CA TRP A 109 1.80 33.16 31.99
C TRP A 109 1.28 33.11 30.54
N GLY A 110 0.25 33.90 30.20
CA GLY A 110 -0.30 33.98 28.84
C GLY A 110 0.40 34.96 27.90
N ASN A 111 1.55 35.53 28.29
CA ASN A 111 2.29 36.48 27.47
C ASN A 111 3.56 35.83 26.92
N SER A 112 3.48 35.30 25.69
CA SER A 112 4.59 34.63 25.00
C SER A 112 5.82 35.51 24.76
N SER A 113 5.73 36.83 24.94
CA SER A 113 6.93 37.70 24.91
C SER A 113 7.66 37.78 26.25
N ARG A 114 7.14 37.13 27.29
CA ARG A 114 7.61 37.16 28.69
C ARG A 114 7.65 35.79 29.35
N THR A 115 7.18 34.76 28.68
CA THR A 115 7.07 33.40 29.21
C THR A 115 7.70 32.47 28.20
N VAL A 116 8.65 31.66 28.66
CA VAL A 116 9.21 30.52 27.94
C VAL A 116 8.67 29.27 28.60
N THR A 117 8.42 28.22 27.82
CA THR A 117 7.85 26.97 28.30
C THR A 117 8.51 25.84 27.55
N GLU A 118 9.06 24.90 28.31
CA GLU A 118 9.66 23.67 27.81
C GLU A 118 8.89 22.48 28.38
N GLU A 119 8.85 21.38 27.65
CA GLU A 119 8.15 20.16 28.07
C GLU A 119 9.02 19.34 29.05
N LEU A 120 8.36 18.55 29.91
CA LEU A 120 9.02 17.63 30.83
C LEU A 120 8.43 16.24 30.59
N GLY A 121 9.12 15.43 29.78
CA GLY A 121 8.82 14.00 29.72
C GLY A 121 9.10 13.30 31.05
N ALA A 122 8.45 12.17 31.30
CA ALA A 122 8.71 11.32 32.44
C ALA A 122 8.79 9.84 32.04
N LEU A 123 9.60 9.09 32.78
CA LEU A 123 9.67 7.64 32.72
C LEU A 123 8.98 7.03 33.93
N GLU A 124 7.99 6.17 33.72
CA GLU A 124 7.15 5.61 34.78
C GLU A 124 7.29 4.09 34.91
N PHE A 125 7.57 3.64 36.13
CA PHE A 125 7.43 2.25 36.58
C PHE A 125 6.12 2.09 37.34
N ASN A 126 5.15 1.45 36.69
CA ASN A 126 3.83 1.21 37.26
C ASN A 126 3.78 -0.14 37.99
N LEU A 127 3.50 -0.12 39.30
CA LEU A 127 3.28 -1.30 40.13
C LEU A 127 1.85 -1.32 40.66
N ASP A 128 1.36 -2.49 41.08
CA ASP A 128 -0.02 -2.69 41.55
C ASP A 128 -0.51 -1.71 42.65
N ASP A 129 0.39 -1.19 43.50
CA ASP A 129 0.05 -0.32 44.63
C ASP A 129 0.74 1.07 44.63
N ARG A 130 1.62 1.34 43.65
CA ARG A 130 2.42 2.58 43.56
C ARG A 130 3.00 2.79 42.16
N THR A 131 3.40 4.02 41.84
CA THR A 131 4.18 4.34 40.63
C THR A 131 5.50 4.98 41.05
N LEU A 132 6.62 4.54 40.49
CA LEU A 132 7.90 5.24 40.58
C LEU A 132 8.11 6.01 39.27
N ALA A 133 8.30 7.32 39.34
CA ALA A 133 8.40 8.16 38.15
C ALA A 133 9.67 9.01 38.16
N HIS A 134 10.39 9.03 37.04
CA HIS A 134 11.58 9.86 36.80
C HIS A 134 11.16 11.05 35.94
N GLN A 135 11.22 12.27 36.48
CA GLN A 135 10.87 13.49 35.76
C GLN A 135 11.76 14.65 36.22
N GLY A 136 12.39 15.34 35.27
CA GLY A 136 13.24 16.51 35.55
C GLY A 136 14.44 16.19 36.47
N GLY A 137 14.94 14.95 36.43
CA GLY A 137 16.04 14.45 37.26
C GLY A 137 15.66 14.01 38.68
N ALA A 138 14.37 14.04 39.04
CA ALA A 138 13.85 13.54 40.31
C ALA A 138 13.20 12.16 40.16
N ILE A 139 13.21 11.38 41.25
CA ILE A 139 12.45 10.13 41.35
C ILE A 139 11.35 10.29 42.40
N TRP A 140 10.09 10.17 41.97
CA TRP A 140 8.89 10.28 42.79
C TRP A 140 8.23 8.91 43.01
N GLU A 141 7.89 8.58 44.26
CA GLU A 141 7.08 7.41 44.62
C GLU A 141 5.63 7.88 44.88
N VAL A 142 4.72 7.55 43.97
CA VAL A 142 3.29 7.90 44.03
C VAL A 142 2.50 6.74 44.60
N THR A 143 1.66 6.99 45.61
CA THR A 143 0.77 5.99 46.22
C THR A 143 -0.62 6.56 46.46
N ASP A 144 -1.60 5.70 46.76
CA ASP A 144 -2.93 6.08 47.27
C ASP A 144 -2.91 7.05 48.48
N SER A 145 -1.76 7.16 49.17
CA SER A 145 -1.57 7.98 50.36
C SER A 145 -0.92 9.35 50.11
N GLY A 146 -0.47 9.62 48.88
CA GLY A 146 0.23 10.85 48.45
C GLY A 146 1.56 10.55 47.75
N VAL A 147 2.26 11.62 47.32
CA VAL A 147 3.57 11.55 46.64
C VAL A 147 4.73 11.68 47.63
N ARG A 148 5.75 10.82 47.51
CA ARG A 148 6.98 10.82 48.29
C ARG A 148 8.21 10.98 47.38
N THR A 149 9.23 11.70 47.85
CA THR A 149 10.49 11.92 47.12
C THR A 149 11.51 10.82 47.46
N GLU A 150 12.02 10.11 46.43
CA GLU A 150 13.12 9.15 46.56
C GLU A 150 14.45 9.79 46.14
N LYS A 151 14.49 10.47 44.99
CA LYS A 151 15.61 11.32 44.53
C LYS A 151 15.09 12.74 44.30
N SER A 152 15.78 13.74 44.86
CA SER A 152 15.44 15.15 44.67
C SER A 152 15.91 15.63 43.29
N PRO A 153 15.14 16.50 42.60
CA PRO A 153 15.59 17.11 41.34
C PRO A 153 16.77 18.04 41.58
N PRO A 154 17.62 18.27 40.57
CA PRO A 154 18.79 19.15 40.68
C PRO A 154 18.45 20.66 40.61
N ILE A 155 17.16 21.03 40.57
CA ILE A 155 16.71 22.43 40.66
C ILE A 155 16.84 22.95 42.11
N GLY A 156 17.72 23.93 42.36
CA GLY A 156 17.92 24.47 43.72
C GLY A 156 18.93 25.60 43.84
N PHE A 157 19.16 26.07 45.08
CA PHE A 157 20.15 27.12 45.35
C PHE A 157 21.51 26.53 45.75
N THR A 158 22.58 26.90 45.05
CA THR A 158 23.96 26.50 45.37
C THR A 158 24.47 27.15 46.65
N GLU A 159 25.62 26.67 47.18
CA GLU A 159 26.26 27.25 48.39
C GLU A 159 26.61 28.74 48.25
N ASN A 160 26.70 29.25 47.01
CA ASN A 160 27.02 30.64 46.69
C ASN A 160 25.78 31.52 46.46
N GLY A 161 24.57 30.97 46.60
CA GLY A 161 23.31 31.69 46.40
C GLY A 161 22.92 31.88 44.93
N VAL A 162 23.49 31.08 44.02
CA VAL A 162 23.07 31.00 42.61
C VAL A 162 21.96 29.98 42.50
N LEU A 163 20.87 30.32 41.80
CA LEU A 163 19.79 29.39 41.49
C LEU A 163 20.21 28.56 40.27
N GLY A 164 20.52 27.28 40.48
CA GLY A 164 20.71 26.32 39.40
C GLY A 164 19.35 25.80 38.95
N LEU A 165 19.08 25.91 37.65
CA LEU A 165 17.96 25.27 36.99
C LEU A 165 18.52 24.12 36.15
N GLU A 166 18.85 23.04 36.84
CA GLU A 166 19.30 21.79 36.24
C GLU A 166 18.11 20.81 36.20
N PHE A 167 17.76 20.32 35.02
CA PHE A 167 16.74 19.31 34.86
C PHE A 167 16.94 18.52 33.56
N MET A 168 16.51 17.26 33.59
CA MET A 168 16.56 16.37 32.43
C MET A 168 15.25 16.45 31.64
N GLN A 169 15.33 16.61 30.32
CA GLN A 169 14.22 16.38 29.40
C GLN A 169 14.36 15.01 28.75
N VAL A 170 13.21 14.43 28.43
CA VAL A 170 13.05 13.12 27.82
C VAL A 170 12.01 13.32 26.73
N HIS A 171 12.39 13.08 25.47
CA HIS A 171 11.57 13.30 24.29
C HIS A 171 11.55 12.03 23.43
N GLN A 172 10.43 11.74 22.78
CA GLN A 172 10.34 10.68 21.79
C GLN A 172 10.79 11.20 20.42
N SER A 173 11.74 10.53 19.78
CA SER A 173 12.25 10.81 18.43
C SER A 173 11.32 10.27 17.33
N GLU A 174 11.37 10.88 16.14
CA GLU A 174 10.56 10.52 14.95
C GLU A 174 11.23 9.46 14.04
N THR A 175 12.36 8.89 14.46
CA THR A 175 13.12 7.91 13.66
C THR A 175 12.75 6.48 14.06
N VAL A 176 12.52 5.61 13.08
CA VAL A 176 12.13 4.20 13.31
C VAL A 176 13.38 3.33 13.21
N GLY A 177 13.72 2.66 14.31
CA GLY A 177 14.81 1.68 14.42
C GLY A 177 14.37 0.49 15.27
N SER A 178 15.04 -0.64 15.10
CA SER A 178 14.65 -1.95 15.66
C SER A 178 14.99 -2.16 17.14
N GLU A 179 15.57 -1.16 17.82
CA GLU A 179 15.72 -1.14 19.28
C GLU A 179 15.55 0.30 19.79
N GLY A 180 14.83 0.48 20.90
CA GLY A 180 14.65 1.78 21.55
C GLY A 180 15.94 2.23 22.23
N VAL A 181 16.59 3.25 21.66
CA VAL A 181 17.86 3.75 22.17
C VAL A 181 17.66 5.11 22.85
N LEU A 182 18.21 5.26 24.06
CA LEU A 182 18.43 6.57 24.67
C LEU A 182 19.56 7.26 23.90
N ARG A 183 19.26 8.32 23.16
CA ARG A 183 20.23 9.14 22.44
C ARG A 183 20.40 10.49 23.10
N HIS A 184 21.58 11.07 22.96
CA HIS A 184 21.83 12.42 23.43
C HIS A 184 21.54 13.45 22.33
N ASP A 185 20.57 14.35 22.55
CA ASP A 185 20.27 15.42 21.59
C ASP A 185 21.00 16.72 21.95
N TYR A 186 22.21 16.87 21.39
CA TYR A 186 23.00 18.09 21.57
C TYR A 186 22.35 19.35 20.99
N GLU A 187 21.47 19.22 19.99
CA GLU A 187 20.80 20.36 19.35
C GLU A 187 19.59 20.81 20.18
N GLY A 188 18.78 19.87 20.67
CA GLY A 188 17.63 20.07 21.56
C GLY A 188 18.02 20.72 22.89
N GLU A 189 19.00 20.15 23.60
CA GLU A 189 19.55 20.70 24.84
C GLU A 189 19.99 22.17 24.67
N SER A 190 20.74 22.45 23.60
CA SER A 190 21.25 23.79 23.28
C SER A 190 20.11 24.79 23.03
N GLU A 191 19.04 24.37 22.36
CA GLU A 191 17.88 25.22 22.08
C GLU A 191 17.08 25.53 23.34
N ALA A 192 16.75 24.51 24.14
CA ALA A 192 15.97 24.65 25.36
C ALA A 192 16.72 25.43 26.46
N ALA A 193 18.02 25.17 26.65
CA ALA A 193 18.87 25.94 27.55
C ALA A 193 18.98 27.41 27.11
N ALA A 194 19.16 27.68 25.82
CA ALA A 194 19.20 29.04 25.29
C ALA A 194 17.86 29.77 25.46
N ASN A 195 16.74 29.08 25.22
CA ASN A 195 15.39 29.62 25.37
C ASN A 195 15.12 30.05 26.82
N LEU A 196 15.39 29.16 27.78
CA LEU A 196 15.19 29.41 29.20
C LEU A 196 16.15 30.47 29.77
N THR A 197 17.44 30.40 29.42
CA THR A 197 18.45 31.41 29.78
C THR A 197 18.04 32.80 29.31
N SER A 198 17.46 32.88 28.10
CA SER A 198 17.00 34.15 27.55
C SER A 198 15.82 34.77 28.33
N ALA A 199 15.02 33.97 29.03
CA ALA A 199 13.93 34.46 29.89
C ALA A 199 14.46 35.01 31.21
N VAL A 200 15.40 34.28 31.84
CA VAL A 200 16.05 34.67 33.10
C VAL A 200 16.92 35.91 32.90
N ALA A 201 17.74 35.96 31.84
CA ALA A 201 18.60 37.10 31.52
C ALA A 201 17.84 38.42 31.23
N ARG A 202 16.53 38.35 30.93
CA ARG A 202 15.66 39.52 30.70
C ARG A 202 14.87 39.96 31.93
N ALA A 203 14.98 39.22 33.03
CA ALA A 203 14.35 39.56 34.30
C ALA A 203 15.15 40.67 35.00
N GLU A 204 14.59 41.88 35.08
CA GLU A 204 15.24 43.00 35.78
C GLU A 204 14.86 43.08 37.28
N GLU A 205 13.82 42.37 37.76
CA GLU A 205 13.33 42.45 39.15
C GLU A 205 12.81 41.10 39.70
N ASP A 206 11.69 40.53 39.20
CA ASP A 206 11.09 39.31 39.77
C ASP A 206 10.91 38.20 38.71
N VAL A 207 11.15 36.95 39.11
CA VAL A 207 10.96 35.74 38.28
C VAL A 207 9.93 34.81 38.92
N ALA A 208 9.12 34.17 38.09
CA ALA A 208 8.27 33.07 38.50
C ALA A 208 8.52 31.84 37.63
N ILE A 209 8.58 30.68 38.27
CA ILE A 209 8.68 29.35 37.67
C ILE A 209 7.39 28.60 37.97
N LYS A 210 6.75 28.05 36.94
CA LYS A 210 5.54 27.22 37.06
C LYS A 210 5.86 25.84 36.52
N ILE A 211 5.58 24.81 37.31
CA ILE A 211 5.66 23.42 36.91
C ILE A 211 4.23 22.87 36.86
N GLU A 212 3.84 22.36 35.70
CA GLU A 212 2.60 21.60 35.49
C GLU A 212 2.98 20.13 35.28
N SER A 213 2.50 19.23 36.14
CA SER A 213 2.89 17.81 36.17
C SER A 213 1.93 17.01 37.08
N GLU A 214 1.64 15.74 36.79
CA GLU A 214 0.88 14.88 37.72
C GLU A 214 1.62 14.65 39.05
N TYR A 215 2.93 14.88 39.07
CA TYR A 215 3.81 14.83 40.24
C TYR A 215 3.91 16.14 41.03
N ALA A 216 3.02 17.11 40.79
CA ALA A 216 3.10 18.46 41.38
C ALA A 216 3.16 18.51 42.93
N GLU A 217 2.63 17.50 43.64
CA GLU A 217 2.78 17.41 45.11
C GLU A 217 4.24 17.16 45.52
N GLY A 218 4.99 16.33 44.76
CA GLY A 218 6.42 16.08 44.93
C GLY A 218 7.25 17.32 44.66
N TRP A 219 7.03 17.95 43.50
CA TRP A 219 7.65 19.22 43.12
C TRP A 219 7.44 20.32 44.16
N LYS A 220 6.20 20.46 44.68
CA LYS A 220 5.91 21.42 45.74
C LYS A 220 6.70 21.16 47.01
N ASN A 221 6.80 19.91 47.46
CA ASN A 221 7.54 19.58 48.67
C ASN A 221 9.03 19.93 48.54
N HIS A 222 9.62 19.67 47.38
CA HIS A 222 11.02 20.05 47.06
C HIS A 222 11.21 21.57 47.03
N LEU A 223 10.34 22.30 46.32
CA LEU A 223 10.42 23.77 46.25
C LEU A 223 10.18 24.43 47.62
N GLU A 224 9.34 23.84 48.48
CA GLU A 224 9.18 24.29 49.87
C GLU A 224 10.43 24.06 50.71
N SER A 225 11.21 22.98 50.47
CA SER A 225 12.51 22.79 51.14
C SER A 225 13.57 23.77 50.62
N GLU A 226 13.61 24.03 49.31
CA GLU A 226 14.52 25.01 48.72
C GLU A 226 14.20 26.42 49.21
N LYS A 227 12.92 26.76 49.39
CA LYS A 227 12.51 28.01 50.05
C LYS A 227 13.07 28.11 51.48
N GLU A 228 12.98 27.06 52.30
CA GLU A 228 13.54 27.07 53.66
C GLU A 228 15.07 27.22 53.64
N TYR A 229 15.74 26.67 52.61
CA TYR A 229 17.17 26.87 52.39
C TYR A 229 17.49 28.31 51.97
N ALA A 230 16.71 28.87 51.03
CA ALA A 230 16.84 30.21 50.51
C ALA A 230 16.64 31.30 51.58
N GLU A 231 15.86 31.05 52.63
CA GLU A 231 15.71 31.97 53.78
C GLU A 231 17.06 32.29 54.50
N GLN A 232 18.13 31.55 54.23
CA GLN A 232 19.48 31.84 54.70
C GLN A 232 20.13 33.04 54.00
N PHE A 233 19.69 33.33 52.78
CA PHE A 233 20.13 34.46 51.96
C PHE A 233 19.12 35.59 52.14
N SER A 234 19.52 36.68 52.78
CA SER A 234 18.62 37.82 53.04
C SER A 234 18.29 38.66 51.80
N GLU A 235 18.76 38.21 50.63
CA GLU A 235 18.77 38.93 49.35
C GLU A 235 17.60 38.53 48.44
N PHE A 236 16.90 37.42 48.72
CA PHE A 236 15.77 36.93 47.92
C PHE A 236 14.49 36.81 48.78
N ASP A 237 13.31 37.15 48.24
CA ASP A 237 12.01 36.76 48.82
C ASP A 237 11.40 35.63 47.98
N VAL A 238 11.50 34.41 48.48
CA VAL A 238 11.08 33.19 47.77
C VAL A 238 9.74 32.71 48.31
N ASN A 239 8.78 32.47 47.41
CA ASN A 239 7.45 31.98 47.78
C ASN A 239 6.97 30.86 46.86
N VAL A 240 6.30 29.86 47.45
CA VAL A 240 5.73 28.71 46.74
C VAL A 240 4.22 28.74 46.94
N GLU A 241 3.46 28.77 45.85
CA GLU A 241 1.99 28.78 45.87
C GLU A 241 1.41 27.55 45.15
N SER A 242 0.39 26.95 45.76
CA SER A 242 -0.49 26.00 45.07
C SER A 242 -1.61 26.75 44.36
N THR A 243 -1.92 26.37 43.12
CA THR A 243 -2.99 27.02 42.36
C THR A 243 -4.33 26.32 42.57
N SER A 244 -5.37 26.70 41.81
CA SER A 244 -6.64 25.97 41.80
C SER A 244 -6.55 24.65 41.03
N ASN A 245 -5.49 24.45 40.25
CA ASN A 245 -5.17 23.20 39.58
C ASN A 245 -4.31 22.35 40.55
N PRO A 246 -4.71 21.11 40.89
CA PRO A 246 -3.90 20.24 41.75
C PRO A 246 -2.56 19.83 41.12
N ASN A 247 -2.43 19.90 39.79
CA ASN A 247 -1.23 19.51 39.04
C ASN A 247 -0.31 20.70 38.74
N GLU A 248 -0.43 21.82 39.47
CA GLU A 248 0.34 23.04 39.21
C GLU A 248 0.96 23.61 40.50
N VAL A 249 2.27 23.87 40.46
CA VAL A 249 3.01 24.57 41.50
C VAL A 249 3.75 25.77 40.93
N VAL A 250 3.72 26.89 41.66
CA VAL A 250 4.39 28.13 41.27
C VAL A 250 5.39 28.56 42.32
N LEU A 251 6.65 28.70 41.92
CA LEU A 251 7.72 29.36 42.67
C LEU A 251 7.84 30.81 42.19
N THR A 252 7.79 31.78 43.09
CA THR A 252 8.06 33.19 42.81
C THR A 252 9.27 33.64 43.60
N ILE A 253 10.21 34.30 42.93
CA ILE A 253 11.42 34.87 43.52
C ILE A 253 11.41 36.38 43.26
N GLU A 254 11.28 37.17 44.32
CA GLU A 254 11.37 38.63 44.25
C GLU A 254 12.82 39.09 44.45
N GLU A 255 13.22 40.15 43.73
CA GLU A 255 14.54 40.80 43.81
C GLU A 255 15.75 39.94 43.36
N ILE A 256 15.71 39.30 42.17
CA ILE A 256 16.92 38.69 41.56
C ILE A 256 17.91 39.82 41.19
N ASP A 257 19.03 39.92 41.92
CA ASP A 257 20.04 40.98 41.71
C ASP A 257 20.91 40.70 40.47
N ALA A 258 21.49 41.75 39.89
CA ALA A 258 22.26 41.68 38.65
C ALA A 258 23.54 40.82 38.78
N ALA A 259 23.94 40.18 37.67
CA ALA A 259 25.13 39.33 37.54
C ALA A 259 26.40 39.88 38.24
N PRO A 260 27.32 39.00 38.71
CA PRO A 260 28.51 39.42 39.47
C PRO A 260 29.29 40.55 38.79
N GLU A 261 29.70 41.59 39.53
CA GLU A 261 30.51 42.70 38.94
C GLU A 261 31.90 42.22 38.47
N GLU A 262 32.42 41.09 38.97
CA GLU A 262 33.69 40.49 38.55
C GLU A 262 33.43 39.35 37.52
N PRO A 263 34.40 39.03 36.62
CA PRO A 263 34.25 37.91 35.69
C PRO A 263 34.03 36.59 36.44
N TYR A 264 33.10 35.77 35.96
CA TYR A 264 32.70 34.51 36.58
C TYR A 264 32.46 33.47 35.49
N PHE A 265 33.31 32.45 35.43
CA PHE A 265 33.30 31.46 34.36
C PHE A 265 32.64 30.16 34.81
N LEU A 266 31.65 29.73 34.03
CA LEU A 266 31.00 28.42 34.17
C LEU A 266 31.40 27.50 33.01
N VAL A 267 31.35 26.19 33.24
CA VAL A 267 31.39 25.17 32.19
C VAL A 267 29.97 25.10 31.61
N GLU A 268 29.82 25.45 30.33
CA GLU A 268 28.52 25.52 29.66
C GLU A 268 28.17 24.21 28.95
N GLU A 269 29.15 23.58 28.26
CA GLU A 269 28.96 22.32 27.51
C GLU A 269 30.22 21.42 27.66
N ASP A 270 30.04 20.10 27.79
CA ASP A 270 31.11 19.10 27.63
C ASP A 270 30.95 18.37 26.29
N HIS A 271 31.99 18.40 25.46
CA HIS A 271 32.01 17.75 24.15
C HIS A 271 32.97 16.56 24.11
N GLY A 272 33.39 16.05 25.27
CA GLY A 272 34.13 14.79 25.32
C GLY A 272 35.59 14.88 24.91
N LEU A 273 36.11 13.73 24.46
CA LEU A 273 37.48 13.57 24.00
C LEU A 273 37.58 13.76 22.49
N TRP A 274 38.57 14.52 22.04
CA TRP A 274 38.80 14.82 20.62
C TRP A 274 40.23 14.46 20.19
N HIS A 275 40.41 13.99 18.96
CA HIS A 275 41.73 13.70 18.40
C HIS A 275 42.63 14.96 18.41
N GLN A 276 43.94 14.80 18.66
CA GLN A 276 44.91 15.93 18.66
C GLN A 276 44.94 16.73 17.34
N GLY A 277 44.54 16.14 16.20
CA GLY A 277 44.67 16.74 14.86
C GLY A 277 43.37 16.93 14.08
N GLY A 278 42.23 16.59 14.67
CA GLY A 278 40.91 16.61 14.02
C GLY A 278 39.99 17.70 14.56
N ASN A 279 38.96 18.03 13.78
CA ASN A 279 37.77 18.78 14.20
C ASN A 279 36.61 17.80 14.50
N GLU A 280 36.93 16.55 14.80
CA GLU A 280 35.95 15.46 14.96
C GLU A 280 36.09 14.87 16.38
N PRO A 281 34.97 14.64 17.08
CA PRO A 281 34.95 13.93 18.36
C PRO A 281 35.46 12.50 18.16
N LEU A 282 35.99 11.91 19.22
CA LEU A 282 36.29 10.48 19.23
C LEU A 282 34.96 9.70 19.29
N PRO A 283 34.67 8.81 18.31
CA PRO A 283 33.39 8.10 18.23
C PRO A 283 33.24 6.97 19.27
N SER A 284 34.30 6.67 20.03
CA SER A 284 34.24 5.78 21.18
C SER A 284 35.03 6.38 22.34
N HIS A 285 34.57 6.12 23.57
CA HIS A 285 35.32 6.34 24.81
C HIS A 285 36.53 5.39 24.90
N ILE A 286 36.87 4.70 23.81
CA ILE A 286 37.98 3.78 23.69
C ILE A 286 39.10 4.49 22.93
N LEU A 287 40.20 4.75 23.63
CA LEU A 287 41.41 5.33 23.06
C LEU A 287 42.40 4.22 22.72
N GLU A 288 42.99 4.27 21.52
CA GLU A 288 44.12 3.41 21.22
C GLU A 288 45.31 3.75 22.13
N HIS A 289 46.07 2.74 22.56
CA HIS A 289 47.31 2.95 23.30
C HIS A 289 48.34 3.63 22.38
N GLU A 290 48.93 4.73 22.85
CA GLU A 290 49.73 5.72 22.10
C GLU A 290 48.93 6.77 21.31
N GLU A 291 47.62 6.81 21.42
CA GLU A 291 46.79 7.87 20.87
C GLU A 291 46.97 9.21 21.61
N SER A 292 46.89 10.31 20.86
CA SER A 292 46.90 11.67 21.41
C SER A 292 45.52 12.30 21.31
N PHE A 293 45.01 12.80 22.44
CA PHE A 293 43.68 13.38 22.54
C PHE A 293 43.67 14.70 23.33
N HIS A 294 42.53 15.36 23.42
CA HIS A 294 42.28 16.50 24.30
C HIS A 294 40.82 16.52 24.77
N ILE A 295 40.57 17.22 25.88
CA ILE A 295 39.24 17.42 26.45
C ILE A 295 38.66 18.72 25.87
N ASN A 296 37.46 18.64 25.28
CA ASN A 296 36.79 19.78 24.67
C ASN A 296 35.58 20.19 25.51
N THR A 297 35.68 21.32 26.22
CA THR A 297 34.56 21.93 26.95
C THR A 297 34.41 23.39 26.55
N LYS A 298 33.19 23.89 26.63
CA LYS A 298 32.86 25.29 26.38
C LYS A 298 32.72 26.04 27.70
N LEU A 299 33.42 27.17 27.84
CA LEU A 299 33.48 27.95 29.07
C LEU A 299 32.96 29.37 28.83
N THR A 300 32.00 29.82 29.64
CA THR A 300 31.27 31.09 29.38
C THR A 300 31.36 32.06 30.55
N ASN A 301 31.61 33.35 30.24
CA ASN A 301 31.72 34.40 31.26
C ASN A 301 30.34 35.01 31.59
N TYR A 302 29.78 34.67 32.74
CA TYR A 302 28.52 35.23 33.24
C TYR A 302 28.70 36.48 34.12
N GLY A 303 29.93 36.93 34.35
CA GLY A 303 30.20 38.19 35.04
C GLY A 303 29.96 39.42 34.17
N ASN A 304 29.75 40.59 34.79
CA ASN A 304 29.52 41.88 34.11
C ASN A 304 30.81 42.58 33.63
N GLU A 305 31.98 42.03 33.94
CA GLU A 305 33.30 42.49 33.47
C GLU A 305 33.98 41.41 32.63
N SER A 306 34.73 41.83 31.62
CA SER A 306 35.57 40.91 30.83
C SER A 306 36.72 40.37 31.70
N GLY A 307 37.05 39.09 31.57
CA GLY A 307 38.09 38.45 32.38
C GLY A 307 38.85 37.35 31.66
N GLN A 308 39.96 36.89 32.23
CA GLN A 308 40.63 35.68 31.76
C GLN A 308 40.22 34.49 32.63
N VAL A 309 40.01 33.33 31.99
CA VAL A 309 39.72 32.07 32.68
C VAL A 309 40.98 31.23 32.79
N ASN A 310 41.21 30.64 33.96
CA ASN A 310 42.12 29.53 34.16
C ASN A 310 41.30 28.24 34.23
N ALA A 311 41.42 27.37 33.23
CA ALA A 311 40.78 26.06 33.22
C ALA A 311 41.80 24.99 33.64
N THR A 312 41.43 24.14 34.60
CA THR A 312 42.23 23.00 35.07
C THR A 312 41.61 21.71 34.59
N LEU A 313 42.24 21.07 33.60
CA LEU A 313 41.89 19.77 33.04
C LEU A 313 42.49 18.66 33.93
N MET A 314 41.70 17.70 34.39
CA MET A 314 42.11 16.63 35.31
C MET A 314 41.77 15.28 34.71
N ILE A 315 42.63 14.28 34.90
CA ILE A 315 42.38 12.87 34.58
C ILE A 315 42.67 12.04 35.84
N ARG A 316 41.82 11.06 36.14
CA ARG A 316 41.92 10.18 37.31
C ARG A 316 41.65 8.73 36.89
N ASP A 317 42.15 7.79 37.68
CA ASP A 317 41.89 6.36 37.51
C ASP A 317 40.55 5.95 38.15
N GLU A 318 40.10 4.71 37.92
CA GLU A 318 38.92 4.08 38.55
C GLU A 318 38.86 4.23 40.09
N SER A 319 40.00 4.46 40.76
CA SER A 319 40.07 4.63 42.21
C SER A 319 39.84 6.07 42.69
N GLY A 320 39.61 7.00 41.74
CA GLY A 320 39.53 8.44 41.94
C GLY A 320 40.88 9.09 42.24
N THR A 321 41.99 8.40 41.98
CA THR A 321 43.35 8.94 42.17
C THR A 321 43.76 9.73 40.93
N GLY A 322 44.20 10.99 41.12
CA GLY A 322 44.66 11.83 40.02
C GLY A 322 45.86 11.25 39.27
N VAL A 323 45.65 10.93 37.99
CA VAL A 323 46.64 10.50 37.02
C VAL A 323 47.41 11.71 36.49
N GLU A 324 46.69 12.74 36.04
CA GLU A 324 47.28 13.97 35.51
C GLU A 324 46.39 15.20 35.73
N SER A 325 47.00 16.41 35.84
CA SER A 325 46.24 17.66 35.92
C SER A 325 47.00 18.83 35.27
N ARG A 326 46.31 19.58 34.41
CA ARG A 326 46.89 20.64 33.59
C ARG A 326 46.07 21.92 33.64
N GLU A 327 46.75 23.04 33.86
CA GLU A 327 46.12 24.37 33.92
C GLU A 327 46.42 25.17 32.64
N ILE A 328 45.38 25.78 32.08
CA ILE A 328 45.38 26.50 30.80
C ILE A 328 44.72 27.86 31.02
N THR A 329 45.31 28.94 30.51
CA THR A 329 44.79 30.31 30.74
C THR A 329 44.39 30.98 29.43
N SER A 330 43.21 31.59 29.34
CA SER A 330 42.78 32.26 28.11
C SER A 330 43.72 33.42 27.75
N LYS A 331 44.13 33.54 26.48
CA LYS A 331 45.02 34.62 25.98
C LYS A 331 44.33 35.98 26.03
N GLN A 332 43.05 36.00 25.73
CA GLN A 332 42.22 37.20 25.67
C GLN A 332 41.26 37.23 26.85
N GLU A 333 40.84 38.45 27.21
CA GLU A 333 39.71 38.63 28.12
C GLU A 333 38.44 38.24 27.36
N ILE A 334 37.64 37.38 27.97
CA ILE A 334 36.34 36.93 27.46
C ILE A 334 35.29 37.93 27.94
N GLU A 335 34.55 38.55 27.02
CA GLU A 335 33.54 39.54 27.35
C GLU A 335 32.33 38.88 28.05
N PRO A 336 31.52 39.64 28.80
CA PRO A 336 30.27 39.14 29.37
C PRO A 336 29.37 38.47 28.32
N GLY A 337 29.01 37.21 28.54
CA GLY A 337 28.19 36.38 27.66
C GLY A 337 28.92 35.79 26.45
N GLU A 338 30.25 35.91 26.35
CA GLU A 338 31.04 35.19 25.35
C GLU A 338 31.60 33.88 25.93
N SER A 339 31.75 32.88 25.05
CA SER A 339 32.26 31.54 25.36
C SER A 339 33.65 31.31 24.75
N ILE A 340 34.41 30.37 25.31
CA ILE A 340 35.68 29.88 24.76
C ILE A 340 35.75 28.35 24.89
N SER A 341 36.16 27.65 23.83
CA SER A 341 36.38 26.20 23.85
C SER A 341 37.79 25.85 24.32
N THR A 342 37.95 24.80 25.14
CA THR A 342 39.26 24.26 25.55
C THR A 342 40.01 23.55 24.42
N ALA A 343 39.35 23.22 23.30
CA ALA A 343 39.97 22.62 22.11
C ALA A 343 40.80 23.61 21.28
N ASP A 344 40.44 24.90 21.30
CA ASP A 344 41.02 25.93 20.42
C ASP A 344 42.43 26.37 20.85
N GLN A 345 43.45 25.65 20.36
CA GLN A 345 44.86 25.86 20.74
C GLN A 345 45.35 27.31 20.56
N GLU A 346 44.81 28.04 19.58
CA GLU A 346 45.20 29.42 19.32
C GLU A 346 44.75 30.40 20.40
N ASP A 347 43.80 30.03 21.26
CA ASP A 347 43.20 30.91 22.25
C ASP A 347 43.74 30.74 23.67
N TRP A 348 44.53 29.70 23.93
CA TRP A 348 45.09 29.40 25.26
C TRP A 348 46.60 29.70 25.40
N GLU A 349 46.96 30.29 26.53
CA GLU A 349 48.32 30.58 27.01
C GLU A 349 48.72 29.57 28.10
N TRP A 350 49.96 29.08 28.01
CA TRP A 350 50.43 27.91 28.75
C TRP A 350 51.56 28.28 29.71
N GLY A 351 51.41 28.01 31.00
CA GLY A 351 52.38 28.43 32.02
C GLY A 351 53.75 27.74 31.94
N SER A 352 53.85 26.56 31.30
CA SER A 352 55.10 25.82 31.07
C SER A 352 54.99 24.83 29.90
N HIS A 353 56.08 24.20 29.43
CA HIS A 353 56.00 23.21 28.34
C HIS A 353 55.18 21.96 28.72
N SER A 354 55.04 21.67 30.02
CA SER A 354 54.27 20.56 30.61
C SER A 354 52.83 20.94 31.01
N ALA A 355 52.33 22.09 30.58
CA ALA A 355 50.93 22.50 30.76
C ALA A 355 50.37 22.75 29.37
N ASN A 356 49.92 21.71 28.66
CA ASN A 356 49.32 21.78 27.32
C ASN A 356 48.00 20.99 27.32
N HIS A 357 47.01 21.33 26.51
CA HIS A 357 45.70 20.66 26.53
C HIS A 357 45.71 19.25 25.91
N TYR A 358 46.77 18.87 25.20
CA TYR A 358 46.85 17.55 24.54
C TYR A 358 47.49 16.48 25.39
N PHE A 359 46.76 15.42 25.70
CA PHE A 359 47.21 14.21 26.37
C PHE A 359 47.71 13.17 25.34
N LYS A 360 48.51 12.20 25.80
CA LYS A 360 48.93 11.04 25.00
C LYS A 360 48.98 9.81 25.90
N THR A 361 48.32 8.73 25.53
CA THR A 361 48.22 7.47 26.29
C THR A 361 49.53 6.68 26.13
N ASP A 362 50.53 6.81 27.02
CA ASP A 362 51.85 6.14 26.82
C ASP A 362 52.61 5.93 28.14
N ASN A 363 53.05 4.68 28.41
CA ASN A 363 53.75 4.28 29.65
C ASN A 363 55.30 4.50 29.59
N THR A 364 55.87 5.08 28.53
CA THR A 364 57.34 5.16 28.39
C THR A 364 58.01 6.27 29.23
N THR A 365 58.33 5.93 30.49
CA THR A 365 59.21 6.75 31.34
C THR A 365 60.67 6.79 30.80
N GLY A 366 61.02 7.81 30.00
CA GLY A 366 62.44 8.17 29.85
C GLY A 366 62.97 8.80 28.56
N ASN A 367 62.17 9.47 27.71
CA ASN A 367 62.70 10.19 26.56
C ASN A 367 62.19 11.63 26.46
N ALA A 368 63.02 12.55 25.98
CA ALA A 368 62.95 14.01 26.18
C ALA A 368 61.75 14.78 25.55
N ASN A 369 60.64 14.09 25.21
CA ASN A 369 59.34 14.64 24.85
C ASN A 369 58.30 14.34 25.97
N VAL A 370 58.69 14.52 27.23
CA VAL A 370 58.01 14.04 28.46
C VAL A 370 56.78 14.86 28.86
N ASP A 371 56.35 15.84 28.06
CA ASP A 371 55.44 16.89 28.52
C ASP A 371 53.97 16.68 28.08
N ARG A 372 53.62 15.50 27.51
CA ARG A 372 52.25 15.17 27.04
C ARG A 372 51.71 13.79 27.46
N THR A 373 52.58 12.87 27.88
CA THR A 373 52.22 11.47 28.16
C THR A 373 51.55 11.33 29.52
N ILE A 374 50.45 10.60 29.59
CA ILE A 374 49.78 10.19 30.85
C ILE A 374 50.08 8.72 31.14
N ASP A 375 50.24 8.40 32.43
CA ASP A 375 50.55 7.05 32.91
C ASP A 375 49.24 6.26 33.03
N VAL A 376 48.87 5.62 31.92
CA VAL A 376 47.64 4.82 31.77
C VAL A 376 47.99 3.38 31.37
N GLU A 377 47.20 2.41 31.82
CA GLU A 377 47.31 0.99 31.53
C GLU A 377 46.22 0.56 30.52
N PRO A 378 46.53 -0.26 29.49
CA PRO A 378 45.51 -0.85 28.63
C PRO A 378 44.52 -1.73 29.39
N GLY A 379 43.25 -1.67 29.01
CA GLY A 379 42.13 -2.41 29.61
C GLY A 379 41.60 -1.82 30.92
N GLU A 380 42.06 -0.63 31.31
CA GLU A 380 41.54 0.11 32.47
C GLU A 380 40.70 1.31 32.04
N GLU A 381 39.70 1.65 32.85
CA GLU A 381 38.82 2.81 32.72
C GLU A 381 39.37 4.02 33.50
N TYR A 382 39.19 5.21 32.93
CA TYR A 382 39.69 6.49 33.43
C TYR A 382 38.60 7.57 33.36
N GLU A 383 38.60 8.51 34.31
CA GLU A 383 37.68 9.66 34.33
C GLU A 383 38.41 10.99 34.06
N TYR A 384 37.77 11.98 33.44
CA TYR A 384 38.27 13.34 33.27
C TYR A 384 37.32 14.41 33.82
N ASN A 385 37.87 15.57 34.22
CA ASN A 385 37.06 16.69 34.72
C ASN A 385 37.73 18.06 34.43
N VAL A 386 36.95 19.13 34.23
CA VAL A 386 37.44 20.50 33.97
C VAL A 386 37.02 21.45 35.08
N LYS A 387 37.94 22.28 35.58
CA LYS A 387 37.67 23.28 36.62
C LYS A 387 38.01 24.73 36.21
N THR A 388 37.13 25.70 36.43
CA THR A 388 37.36 27.13 36.12
C THR A 388 37.84 27.98 37.30
N ASP A 389 38.56 29.08 37.03
CA ASP A 389 38.90 30.15 37.98
C ASP A 389 39.13 31.48 37.21
N PRO A 390 38.47 32.61 37.56
CA PRO A 390 37.47 32.81 38.61
C PRO A 390 36.10 32.22 38.23
N GLY A 391 35.33 31.76 39.22
CA GLY A 391 34.11 30.98 39.01
C GLY A 391 34.13 29.77 39.92
N GLY A 392 35.22 29.01 39.86
CA GLY A 392 35.46 27.84 40.70
C GLY A 392 34.66 26.62 40.26
N ASP A 393 34.05 26.69 39.09
CA ASP A 393 33.09 25.75 38.54
C ASP A 393 33.77 24.47 38.04
N THR A 394 33.05 23.35 38.03
CA THR A 394 33.57 22.04 37.58
C THR A 394 32.51 21.30 36.78
N LEU A 395 32.91 20.35 35.92
CA LEU A 395 31.95 19.38 35.35
C LEU A 395 31.24 18.65 36.50
N ASP A 396 29.91 18.65 36.46
CA ASP A 396 29.04 18.03 37.47
C ASP A 396 29.15 16.49 37.45
N GLU A 397 29.28 15.91 36.25
CA GLU A 397 29.66 14.52 36.02
C GLU A 397 31.01 14.43 35.29
N PRO A 398 32.01 13.70 35.81
CA PRO A 398 33.25 13.45 35.09
C PRO A 398 33.01 12.57 33.85
N GLY A 399 33.61 12.87 32.70
CA GLY A 399 33.53 11.97 31.53
C GLY A 399 34.49 10.78 31.63
N HIS A 400 34.15 9.65 31.00
CA HIS A 400 34.84 8.36 31.15
C HIS A 400 35.52 7.88 29.85
N PHE A 401 36.61 7.10 29.94
CA PHE A 401 37.26 6.47 28.79
C PHE A 401 38.10 5.23 29.14
N ILE A 402 38.21 4.27 28.22
CA ILE A 402 39.02 3.04 28.30
C ILE A 402 40.20 3.14 27.34
N ILE A 403 41.33 2.51 27.68
CA ILE A 403 42.50 2.40 26.78
C ILE A 403 42.58 0.99 26.17
N GLU A 404 42.58 0.86 24.85
CA GLU A 404 42.76 -0.42 24.15
C GLU A 404 44.14 -0.54 23.47
N GLU A 405 44.73 -1.75 23.47
CA GLU A 405 46.05 -1.97 22.84
C GLU A 405 45.94 -2.26 21.33
N ASP A 406 44.93 -3.06 20.91
CA ASP A 406 44.59 -3.38 19.53
C ASP A 406 43.07 -3.73 19.48
N PRO A 407 42.24 -3.13 18.59
CA PRO A 407 40.82 -3.47 18.49
C PRO A 407 40.62 -4.87 17.87
N PRO A 408 39.55 -5.61 18.23
CA PRO A 408 39.30 -6.96 17.72
C PRO A 408 39.19 -6.98 16.18
N GLU A 409 39.91 -7.89 15.52
CA GLU A 409 39.79 -8.09 14.07
C GLU A 409 38.50 -8.83 13.70
N VAL A 410 37.80 -8.33 12.68
CA VAL A 410 36.66 -8.99 12.03
C VAL A 410 37.06 -9.37 10.62
N THR A 411 36.82 -10.62 10.24
CA THR A 411 37.15 -11.10 8.89
C THR A 411 36.03 -11.96 8.32
N ILE A 412 35.52 -11.60 7.14
CA ILE A 412 34.60 -12.47 6.40
C ILE A 412 35.40 -13.67 5.85
N THR A 413 35.02 -14.87 6.28
CA THR A 413 35.72 -16.11 5.93
C THR A 413 35.13 -16.78 4.69
N ASN A 414 33.81 -16.75 4.54
CA ASN A 414 33.08 -17.34 3.43
C ASN A 414 31.77 -16.56 3.20
N VAL A 415 31.32 -16.53 1.95
CA VAL A 415 30.00 -16.07 1.53
C VAL A 415 29.50 -17.15 0.57
N GLU A 416 28.23 -17.55 0.67
CA GLU A 416 27.63 -18.52 -0.24
C GLU A 416 27.09 -17.81 -1.49
N ASP A 417 28.00 -17.43 -2.40
CA ASP A 417 27.71 -16.74 -3.68
C ASP A 417 27.82 -17.69 -4.90
N PRO A 418 27.10 -17.43 -6.02
CA PRO A 418 26.21 -16.30 -6.28
C PRO A 418 24.78 -16.45 -5.73
N VAL A 419 24.08 -15.32 -5.54
CA VAL A 419 22.69 -15.22 -5.02
C VAL A 419 21.80 -14.38 -5.94
N GLY A 420 20.56 -14.80 -6.20
CA GLY A 420 19.55 -14.11 -7.01
C GLY A 420 18.58 -13.21 -6.21
N GLN A 421 17.65 -12.56 -6.91
CA GLN A 421 16.58 -11.77 -6.29
C GLN A 421 15.72 -12.67 -5.40
N GLY A 422 15.45 -12.25 -4.16
CA GLY A 422 14.62 -13.02 -3.23
C GLY A 422 15.27 -14.28 -2.64
N GLU A 423 16.48 -14.66 -3.07
CA GLU A 423 17.22 -15.79 -2.51
C GLU A 423 17.92 -15.43 -1.19
N THR A 424 18.20 -16.43 -0.35
CA THR A 424 18.93 -16.26 0.93
C THR A 424 20.45 -16.25 0.74
N LEU A 425 21.14 -15.26 1.33
CA LEU A 425 22.60 -15.18 1.36
C LEU A 425 23.17 -15.50 2.75
N THR A 426 23.93 -16.59 2.88
CA THR A 426 24.64 -16.93 4.12
C THR A 426 26.09 -16.41 4.11
N VAL A 427 26.48 -15.73 5.20
CA VAL A 427 27.79 -15.10 5.40
C VAL A 427 28.44 -15.66 6.66
N HIS A 428 29.67 -16.16 6.54
CA HIS A 428 30.43 -16.63 7.70
C HIS A 428 31.59 -15.69 8.01
N ALA A 429 31.64 -15.18 9.24
CA ALA A 429 32.69 -14.29 9.72
C ALA A 429 33.44 -14.87 10.93
N ASN A 430 34.73 -14.54 11.04
CA ASN A 430 35.53 -14.76 12.25
C ASN A 430 35.73 -13.42 12.95
N VAL A 431 35.42 -13.40 14.24
CA VAL A 431 35.53 -12.23 15.12
C VAL A 431 36.51 -12.54 16.25
N GLU A 432 37.52 -11.69 16.43
CA GLU A 432 38.44 -11.80 17.56
C GLU A 432 37.76 -11.37 18.86
N LYS A 433 37.77 -12.24 19.88
CA LYS A 433 37.23 -11.92 21.20
C LYS A 433 38.10 -10.86 21.89
N ARG A 434 37.47 -9.82 22.44
CA ARG A 434 38.12 -8.77 23.24
C ARG A 434 38.87 -9.32 24.46
N GLY A 435 38.32 -10.34 25.12
CA GLY A 435 38.92 -11.00 26.27
C GLY A 435 38.62 -10.33 27.62
N TYR A 436 37.79 -9.29 27.63
CA TYR A 436 37.31 -8.51 28.77
C TYR A 436 36.09 -7.67 28.33
N GLY A 437 35.32 -7.17 29.30
CA GLY A 437 34.11 -6.37 29.03
C GLY A 437 32.87 -7.24 28.84
N ASP A 438 31.81 -6.63 28.33
CA ASP A 438 30.55 -7.30 27.97
C ASP A 438 30.66 -7.93 26.57
N ASP A 439 29.67 -8.74 26.19
CA ASP A 439 29.66 -9.47 24.91
C ASP A 439 29.72 -8.50 23.73
N GLN A 440 30.36 -8.93 22.65
CA GLN A 440 30.60 -8.10 21.48
C GLN A 440 29.53 -8.33 20.43
N LEU A 441 28.81 -7.27 20.05
CA LEU A 441 27.84 -7.31 18.96
C LEU A 441 28.54 -7.37 17.59
N VAL A 442 28.02 -8.21 16.71
CA VAL A 442 28.42 -8.40 15.31
C VAL A 442 27.18 -8.24 14.44
N TRP A 443 27.29 -7.55 13.31
CA TRP A 443 26.16 -7.38 12.39
C TRP A 443 26.56 -7.57 10.93
N LEU A 444 25.61 -8.00 10.11
CA LEU A 444 25.69 -8.03 8.65
C LEU A 444 24.89 -6.85 8.09
N SER A 445 25.50 -6.08 7.19
CA SER A 445 24.83 -5.06 6.41
C SER A 445 24.65 -5.50 4.95
N GLY A 446 23.46 -5.29 4.41
CA GLY A 446 23.10 -5.50 3.02
C GLY A 446 23.72 -4.46 2.08
N PHE A 447 23.33 -4.51 0.80
CA PHE A 447 23.90 -3.67 -0.27
C PHE A 447 23.65 -2.16 -0.10
N ASP A 448 22.55 -1.79 0.56
CA ASP A 448 22.17 -0.42 0.89
C ASP A 448 22.78 0.09 2.21
N GLY A 449 23.50 -0.78 2.93
CA GLY A 449 24.11 -0.49 4.22
C GLY A 449 23.19 -0.71 5.42
N ASN A 450 21.93 -1.11 5.22
CA ASN A 450 21.02 -1.47 6.29
C ASN A 450 21.47 -2.78 6.94
N ILE A 451 21.24 -2.92 8.24
CA ILE A 451 21.55 -4.16 8.96
C ILE A 451 20.49 -5.18 8.59
N VAL A 452 20.93 -6.31 8.04
CA VAL A 452 20.06 -7.43 7.61
C VAL A 452 20.14 -8.61 8.56
N ASP A 453 21.16 -8.67 9.43
CA ASP A 453 21.29 -9.69 10.49
C ASP A 453 22.26 -9.26 11.61
N THR A 454 22.10 -9.80 12.82
CA THR A 454 22.99 -9.55 13.98
C THR A 454 23.28 -10.82 14.79
N ALA A 455 24.40 -10.82 15.51
CA ALA A 455 24.82 -11.90 16.38
C ALA A 455 25.77 -11.42 17.49
N GLU A 456 25.76 -12.10 18.63
CA GLU A 456 26.65 -11.79 19.75
C GLU A 456 27.85 -12.75 19.84
N VAL A 457 29.01 -12.20 20.22
CA VAL A 457 30.25 -12.94 20.46
C VAL A 457 30.68 -12.76 21.90
N ASP A 458 30.71 -13.88 22.64
CA ASP A 458 31.16 -13.91 24.04
C ASP A 458 32.57 -13.31 24.16
N SER A 459 32.69 -12.22 24.93
CA SER A 459 33.95 -11.50 25.07
C SER A 459 34.91 -12.18 26.06
N ASP A 460 34.48 -13.18 26.82
CA ASP A 460 35.35 -13.93 27.74
C ASP A 460 36.39 -14.79 26.99
N GLY A 461 37.66 -14.62 27.36
CA GLY A 461 38.76 -15.49 26.93
C GLY A 461 39.71 -14.86 25.91
N SER A 462 40.17 -15.64 24.93
CA SER A 462 41.08 -15.15 23.90
C SER A 462 41.00 -16.05 22.67
N GLY A 463 40.89 -15.48 21.48
CA GLY A 463 40.84 -16.21 20.21
C GLY A 463 39.75 -15.69 19.28
N GLU A 464 39.59 -16.34 18.13
CA GLU A 464 38.51 -16.05 17.18
C GLU A 464 37.29 -16.93 17.47
N GLU A 465 36.10 -16.36 17.34
CA GLU A 465 34.81 -17.04 17.25
C GLU A 465 34.26 -16.92 15.83
N SER A 466 33.63 -17.99 15.36
CA SER A 466 33.00 -18.02 14.04
C SER A 466 31.51 -17.74 14.23
N VAL A 467 31.01 -16.78 13.47
CA VAL A 467 29.61 -16.37 13.45
C VAL A 467 29.07 -16.62 12.04
N GLU A 468 27.82 -17.05 11.97
CA GLU A 468 27.06 -17.27 10.75
C GLU A 468 25.94 -16.22 10.77
N LEU A 469 25.82 -15.46 9.67
CA LEU A 469 24.85 -14.40 9.49
C LEU A 469 24.09 -14.66 8.18
N GLU A 470 22.78 -14.46 8.15
CA GLU A 470 21.91 -14.79 7.01
C GLU A 470 21.06 -13.59 6.57
N TRP A 471 21.08 -13.28 5.27
CA TRP A 471 20.17 -12.32 4.66
C TRP A 471 19.07 -13.09 3.91
N GLY A 472 17.87 -13.16 4.51
CA GLY A 472 16.78 -14.06 4.10
C GLY A 472 16.26 -13.87 2.67
N SER A 473 16.07 -12.62 2.23
CA SER A 473 15.63 -12.26 0.89
C SER A 473 16.51 -11.15 0.35
N VAL A 474 17.41 -11.49 -0.58
CA VAL A 474 18.33 -10.51 -1.17
C VAL A 474 17.59 -9.63 -2.16
N ASP A 475 17.62 -8.33 -1.91
CA ASP A 475 17.21 -7.32 -2.87
C ASP A 475 18.41 -6.93 -3.74
N LEU A 476 18.36 -7.30 -5.02
CA LEU A 476 19.43 -6.97 -5.95
C LEU A 476 19.50 -5.46 -6.15
N PRO A 477 20.71 -4.87 -6.07
CA PRO A 477 20.85 -3.43 -6.20
C PRO A 477 20.65 -3.04 -7.67
N THR A 478 20.00 -1.90 -7.88
CA THR A 478 19.90 -1.26 -9.21
C THR A 478 21.23 -0.67 -9.69
N ASP A 479 22.33 -0.85 -8.94
CA ASP A 479 23.70 -0.55 -9.35
C ASP A 479 24.57 -1.80 -9.10
N SER A 480 25.06 -2.41 -10.17
CA SER A 480 25.90 -3.62 -10.15
C SER A 480 27.24 -3.44 -9.44
N THR A 481 27.60 -2.20 -9.09
CA THR A 481 28.81 -1.91 -8.31
C THR A 481 28.59 -1.86 -6.80
N ASP A 482 27.33 -1.88 -6.34
CA ASP A 482 26.95 -1.86 -4.93
C ASP A 482 26.66 -3.26 -4.37
N THR A 483 27.33 -4.29 -4.88
CA THR A 483 27.21 -5.68 -4.38
C THR A 483 28.14 -5.99 -3.19
N GLU A 484 28.57 -4.96 -2.43
CA GLU A 484 29.39 -5.15 -1.24
C GLU A 484 28.53 -5.28 0.02
N ILE A 485 28.65 -6.41 0.71
CA ILE A 485 28.14 -6.57 2.08
C ILE A 485 29.20 -6.14 3.09
N ALA A 486 28.77 -5.77 4.30
CA ALA A 486 29.68 -5.47 5.41
C ALA A 486 29.38 -6.36 6.62
N VAL A 487 30.42 -6.87 7.27
CA VAL A 487 30.30 -7.43 8.61
C VAL A 487 31.01 -6.50 9.58
N GLY A 488 30.26 -5.98 10.54
CA GLY A 488 30.69 -4.96 11.49
C GLY A 488 30.69 -5.43 12.94
N THR A 489 31.47 -4.73 13.75
CA THR A 489 31.46 -4.71 15.22
C THR A 489 31.66 -3.26 15.66
N GLU A 490 31.42 -2.96 16.93
CA GLU A 490 31.47 -1.58 17.46
C GLU A 490 32.77 -0.81 17.17
N SER A 491 33.90 -1.53 16.98
CA SER A 491 35.22 -0.93 16.77
C SER A 491 35.87 -1.27 15.43
N ASN A 492 35.28 -2.16 14.63
CA ASN A 492 35.88 -2.63 13.39
C ASN A 492 34.84 -3.19 12.41
N SER A 493 35.02 -2.96 11.12
CA SER A 493 34.18 -3.55 10.07
C SER A 493 35.01 -4.02 8.89
N THR A 494 34.46 -4.99 8.16
CA THR A 494 35.09 -5.53 6.96
C THR A 494 34.03 -5.71 5.88
N THR A 495 34.37 -5.37 4.63
CA THR A 495 33.46 -5.50 3.50
C THR A 495 33.91 -6.60 2.55
N LYS A 496 32.96 -7.18 1.82
CA LYS A 496 33.25 -8.14 0.76
C LYS A 496 32.22 -8.03 -0.35
N ALA A 497 32.69 -7.97 -1.59
CA ALA A 497 31.84 -8.09 -2.77
C ALA A 497 31.26 -9.51 -2.89
N VAL A 498 29.98 -9.57 -3.24
CA VAL A 498 29.18 -10.78 -3.45
C VAL A 498 28.92 -10.92 -4.96
N GLU A 499 29.10 -12.12 -5.52
CA GLU A 499 28.63 -12.40 -6.88
C GLU A 499 27.10 -12.56 -6.83
N VAL A 500 26.35 -11.94 -7.75
CA VAL A 500 24.87 -12.02 -7.76
C VAL A 500 24.39 -12.63 -9.09
N ASN A 501 23.34 -13.44 -9.06
CA ASN A 501 22.70 -13.89 -10.29
C ASN A 501 21.86 -12.72 -10.83
N PRO A 502 22.03 -12.34 -12.10
CA PRO A 502 21.18 -11.33 -12.70
C PRO A 502 19.71 -11.77 -12.78
N SER A 503 18.80 -10.81 -12.76
CA SER A 503 17.39 -10.99 -13.13
C SER A 503 17.11 -10.11 -14.34
N LEU A 504 16.46 -10.65 -15.37
CA LEU A 504 16.19 -9.95 -16.63
C LEU A 504 14.71 -9.61 -16.72
N ASN A 505 14.40 -8.34 -16.92
CA ASN A 505 13.04 -7.87 -17.11
C ASN A 505 12.90 -7.22 -18.49
N ILE A 506 11.89 -7.61 -19.26
CA ILE A 506 11.46 -6.94 -20.48
C ILE A 506 10.55 -5.80 -20.05
N THR A 507 11.05 -4.57 -20.21
CA THR A 507 10.30 -3.39 -19.75
C THR A 507 9.40 -2.78 -20.82
N ASP A 508 9.62 -3.13 -22.09
CA ASP A 508 8.96 -2.53 -23.26
C ASP A 508 9.17 -3.39 -24.51
N VAL A 509 8.12 -3.57 -25.32
CA VAL A 509 8.16 -4.17 -26.65
C VAL A 509 7.40 -3.26 -27.61
N ASP A 510 8.05 -2.85 -28.70
CA ASP A 510 7.54 -1.84 -29.64
C ASP A 510 7.64 -2.37 -31.09
N VAL A 511 6.53 -2.34 -31.84
CA VAL A 511 6.51 -2.72 -33.27
C VAL A 511 6.68 -1.48 -34.16
N LEU A 512 7.85 -1.32 -34.79
CA LEU A 512 8.23 -0.05 -35.45
C LEU A 512 7.62 0.18 -36.84
N ASP A 513 7.23 -0.89 -37.53
CA ASP A 513 6.75 -0.86 -38.92
C ASP A 513 5.26 -1.23 -39.06
N ASP A 514 4.50 -1.08 -37.97
CA ASP A 514 3.05 -1.34 -37.89
C ASP A 514 2.21 -0.13 -38.37
N PRO A 515 1.08 -0.31 -39.09
CA PRO A 515 0.50 -1.56 -39.59
C PRO A 515 1.24 -2.14 -40.80
N VAL A 516 1.26 -3.46 -40.92
CA VAL A 516 1.95 -4.22 -41.97
C VAL A 516 0.96 -4.86 -42.96
N GLU A 517 1.33 -5.00 -44.23
CA GLU A 517 0.52 -5.75 -45.19
C GLU A 517 0.82 -7.26 -45.05
N GLU A 518 -0.13 -8.14 -45.42
CA GLU A 518 0.05 -9.60 -45.45
C GLU A 518 1.38 -10.02 -46.14
N ASP A 519 2.05 -11.05 -45.60
CA ASP A 519 3.38 -11.51 -46.02
C ASP A 519 4.49 -10.43 -45.90
N GLY A 520 4.21 -9.34 -45.17
CA GLY A 520 5.14 -8.25 -44.92
C GLY A 520 6.24 -8.61 -43.93
N SER A 521 6.99 -7.58 -43.51
CA SER A 521 8.04 -7.73 -42.51
C SER A 521 7.95 -6.58 -41.53
N VAL A 522 8.03 -6.86 -40.24
CA VAL A 522 8.08 -5.84 -39.17
C VAL A 522 9.37 -5.95 -38.37
N THR A 523 9.82 -4.80 -37.87
CA THR A 523 10.91 -4.73 -36.88
C THR A 523 10.29 -4.60 -35.49
N VAL A 524 10.68 -5.48 -34.58
CA VAL A 524 10.26 -5.49 -33.18
C VAL A 524 11.43 -4.99 -32.33
N GLU A 525 11.24 -3.93 -31.57
CA GLU A 525 12.22 -3.39 -30.62
C GLU A 525 11.84 -3.85 -29.21
N ALA A 526 12.73 -4.58 -28.53
CA ALA A 526 12.53 -5.01 -27.15
C ALA A 526 13.57 -4.36 -26.24
N VAL A 527 13.13 -3.83 -25.10
CA VAL A 527 14.00 -3.23 -24.08
C VAL A 527 14.12 -4.18 -22.90
N VAL A 528 15.34 -4.69 -22.68
CA VAL A 528 15.66 -5.62 -21.60
C VAL A 528 16.51 -4.92 -20.57
N GLU A 529 16.08 -4.96 -19.31
CA GLU A 529 16.81 -4.47 -18.14
C GLU A 529 17.39 -5.64 -17.35
N ALA A 530 18.65 -5.53 -16.91
CA ALA A 530 19.24 -6.48 -15.98
C ALA A 530 19.39 -5.85 -14.60
N MET A 531 18.87 -6.52 -13.57
CA MET A 531 19.22 -6.25 -12.17
C MET A 531 20.41 -7.12 -11.75
N GLY A 532 21.24 -6.63 -10.82
CA GLY A 532 22.43 -7.37 -10.40
C GLY A 532 23.55 -7.36 -11.44
N ASP A 533 24.15 -8.51 -11.72
CA ASP A 533 25.34 -8.63 -12.58
C ASP A 533 25.01 -8.57 -14.08
N THR A 534 26.04 -8.62 -14.94
CA THR A 534 25.83 -8.67 -16.39
C THR A 534 25.38 -10.07 -16.81
N ALA A 535 24.27 -10.17 -17.56
CA ALA A 535 23.79 -11.42 -18.12
C ALA A 535 24.08 -11.52 -19.62
N ASP A 536 24.48 -12.70 -20.10
CA ASP A 536 24.42 -13.05 -21.52
C ASP A 536 23.09 -13.80 -21.76
N THR A 537 22.17 -13.23 -22.54
CA THR A 537 20.85 -13.83 -22.82
C THR A 537 20.58 -13.91 -24.33
N ASP A 538 19.75 -14.89 -24.74
CA ASP A 538 19.13 -14.91 -26.05
C ASP A 538 17.75 -14.24 -25.93
N VAL A 539 17.55 -13.10 -26.60
CA VAL A 539 16.21 -12.50 -26.74
C VAL A 539 15.57 -13.13 -27.97
N ILE A 540 14.43 -13.78 -27.76
CA ILE A 540 13.73 -14.60 -28.75
C ILE A 540 12.40 -13.94 -29.06
N LEU A 541 12.13 -13.76 -30.35
CA LEU A 541 10.83 -13.36 -30.88
C LEU A 541 10.11 -14.59 -31.41
N GLU A 542 8.91 -14.86 -30.91
CA GLU A 542 8.02 -15.90 -31.38
C GLU A 542 6.91 -15.30 -32.28
N ASP A 543 6.59 -16.00 -33.37
CA ASP A 543 5.50 -15.66 -34.27
C ASP A 543 4.13 -16.02 -33.69
N PHE A 544 3.07 -15.70 -34.44
CA PHE A 544 1.67 -15.97 -34.08
C PHE A 544 1.36 -17.45 -33.81
N ASP A 545 2.19 -18.37 -34.31
CA ASP A 545 2.04 -19.82 -34.11
C ASP A 545 2.96 -20.33 -32.96
N GLY A 546 3.57 -19.44 -32.17
CA GLY A 546 4.53 -19.75 -31.11
C GLY A 546 5.86 -20.31 -31.61
N ASN A 547 6.24 -20.07 -32.86
CA ASN A 547 7.54 -20.50 -33.39
C ASN A 547 8.54 -19.35 -33.36
N GLU A 548 9.79 -19.65 -32.99
CA GLU A 548 10.89 -18.68 -33.09
C GLU A 548 10.99 -18.08 -34.51
N ALA A 549 10.67 -16.80 -34.63
CA ALA A 549 10.75 -15.99 -35.84
C ALA A 549 12.16 -15.41 -36.00
N ASP A 550 12.73 -14.85 -34.94
CA ASP A 550 14.10 -14.33 -34.86
C ASP A 550 14.65 -14.46 -33.45
N SER A 551 15.98 -14.44 -33.31
CA SER A 551 16.63 -14.45 -32.01
C SER A 551 17.98 -13.74 -32.06
N GLN A 552 18.27 -12.99 -31.01
CA GLN A 552 19.53 -12.27 -30.87
C GLN A 552 20.16 -12.46 -29.49
N SER A 553 21.36 -13.04 -29.48
CA SER A 553 22.20 -13.09 -28.27
C SER A 553 22.76 -11.71 -27.96
N VAL A 554 22.44 -11.16 -26.79
CA VAL A 554 22.95 -9.87 -26.32
C VAL A 554 23.50 -9.97 -24.89
N PRO A 555 24.65 -9.31 -24.60
CA PRO A 555 25.06 -9.09 -23.24
C PRO A 555 24.31 -7.88 -22.67
N VAL A 556 23.44 -8.09 -21.68
CA VAL A 556 22.76 -7.00 -20.97
C VAL A 556 23.66 -6.56 -19.81
N PRO A 557 24.18 -5.31 -19.81
CA PRO A 557 25.03 -4.82 -18.72
C PRO A 557 24.26 -4.86 -17.40
N GLY A 558 24.89 -5.35 -16.33
CA GLY A 558 24.25 -5.38 -15.01
C GLY A 558 23.90 -3.98 -14.51
N ALA A 559 22.69 -3.81 -13.98
CA ALA A 559 22.09 -2.52 -13.66
C ALA A 559 21.95 -1.60 -14.88
N GLY A 560 21.69 -2.18 -16.04
CA GLY A 560 21.64 -1.48 -17.31
C GLY A 560 20.55 -2.03 -18.21
N THR A 561 20.19 -1.22 -19.20
CA THR A 561 19.23 -1.57 -20.23
C THR A 561 19.94 -1.81 -21.56
N GLU A 562 19.48 -2.79 -22.31
CA GLU A 562 19.87 -3.03 -23.69
C GLU A 562 18.62 -3.12 -24.57
N THR A 563 18.69 -2.49 -25.73
CA THR A 563 17.60 -2.51 -26.73
C THR A 563 17.97 -3.47 -27.85
N VAL A 564 17.07 -4.39 -28.17
CA VAL A 564 17.25 -5.43 -29.18
C VAL A 564 16.25 -5.23 -30.30
N GLU A 565 16.73 -5.16 -31.55
CA GLU A 565 15.88 -5.15 -32.74
C GLU A 565 15.82 -6.57 -33.33
N LEU A 566 14.62 -7.14 -33.44
CA LEU A 566 14.31 -8.46 -33.99
C LEU A 566 13.43 -8.30 -35.25
N GLU A 567 13.57 -9.20 -36.21
CA GLU A 567 12.87 -9.09 -37.51
C GLU A 567 11.87 -10.22 -37.71
N TYR A 568 10.59 -9.88 -37.84
CA TYR A 568 9.54 -10.83 -38.20
C TYR A 568 9.20 -10.73 -39.69
N ASP A 569 9.75 -11.66 -40.48
CA ASP A 569 9.52 -11.78 -41.93
C ASP A 569 8.34 -12.71 -42.25
N ASN A 570 7.54 -12.35 -43.27
CA ASN A 570 6.34 -13.09 -43.69
C ASN A 570 5.28 -13.15 -42.58
N VAL A 571 4.97 -11.97 -42.02
CA VAL A 571 3.90 -11.81 -41.03
C VAL A 571 2.64 -12.54 -41.49
N GLY A 572 2.00 -13.24 -40.55
CA GLY A 572 0.80 -14.04 -40.79
C GLY A 572 -0.34 -13.27 -41.48
N GLU A 573 -1.35 -14.03 -41.93
CA GLU A 573 -2.43 -13.48 -42.75
C GLU A 573 -3.40 -12.55 -41.95
N ARG A 574 -3.29 -12.52 -40.62
CA ARG A 574 -4.23 -11.84 -39.71
C ARG A 574 -3.48 -11.12 -38.60
N THR A 575 -4.08 -10.06 -38.08
CA THR A 575 -3.63 -9.42 -36.83
C THR A 575 -3.66 -10.45 -35.72
N ASP A 576 -2.59 -10.48 -34.94
CA ASP A 576 -2.37 -11.42 -33.85
C ASP A 576 -1.20 -10.92 -32.99
N ARG A 577 -0.92 -11.60 -31.88
CA ARG A 577 0.12 -11.27 -30.91
C ARG A 577 1.42 -12.00 -31.19
N ILE A 578 2.53 -11.29 -30.99
CA ILE A 578 3.88 -11.87 -30.92
C ILE A 578 4.31 -11.94 -29.46
N THR A 579 5.17 -12.89 -29.13
CA THR A 579 5.78 -13.00 -27.80
C THR A 579 7.28 -12.73 -27.92
N VAL A 580 7.79 -11.81 -27.10
CA VAL A 580 9.24 -11.62 -26.91
C VAL A 580 9.59 -12.18 -25.54
N ARG A 581 10.56 -13.09 -25.50
CA ARG A 581 11.05 -13.65 -24.24
C ARG A 581 12.56 -13.68 -24.16
N THR A 582 13.07 -13.70 -22.94
CA THR A 582 14.48 -13.95 -22.65
C THR A 582 14.71 -15.44 -22.39
N ASP A 583 15.90 -15.95 -22.77
CA ASP A 583 16.32 -17.33 -22.49
C ASP A 583 17.79 -17.29 -22.03
N SER A 584 17.96 -17.32 -20.71
CA SER A 584 19.23 -17.24 -20.02
C SER A 584 19.46 -18.48 -19.16
N PHE A 585 20.71 -18.96 -19.17
CA PHE A 585 21.12 -20.01 -18.23
C PHE A 585 21.60 -19.46 -16.89
N GLU A 586 21.87 -18.15 -16.82
CA GLU A 586 22.51 -17.48 -15.69
C GLU A 586 21.61 -16.41 -15.05
N ALA A 587 20.39 -16.21 -15.55
CA ALA A 587 19.42 -15.24 -15.07
C ALA A 587 18.01 -15.83 -15.01
N GLU A 588 17.14 -15.22 -14.23
CA GLU A 588 15.69 -15.42 -14.38
C GLU A 588 15.23 -14.82 -15.71
N ASP A 589 14.30 -15.51 -16.37
CA ASP A 589 13.75 -15.14 -17.68
C ASP A 589 12.42 -14.40 -17.50
N ASP A 590 12.08 -13.61 -18.50
CA ASP A 590 10.86 -12.80 -18.58
C ASP A 590 10.34 -12.81 -20.03
N GLU A 591 9.03 -12.58 -20.19
CA GLU A 591 8.32 -12.56 -21.46
C GLU A 591 7.26 -11.45 -21.52
N MET A 592 7.04 -10.94 -22.72
CA MET A 592 6.06 -9.87 -22.99
C MET A 592 5.45 -10.06 -24.38
N GLU A 593 4.14 -9.87 -24.48
CA GLU A 593 3.43 -9.92 -25.75
C GLU A 593 3.14 -8.53 -26.32
N GLU A 594 3.05 -8.44 -27.64
CA GLU A 594 2.69 -7.20 -28.34
C GLU A 594 1.88 -7.51 -29.61
N VAL A 595 0.96 -6.61 -30.00
CA VAL A 595 0.09 -6.82 -31.16
C VAL A 595 0.79 -6.39 -32.45
N VAL A 596 0.71 -7.21 -33.50
CA VAL A 596 1.13 -6.83 -34.85
C VAL A 596 -0.10 -6.68 -35.74
N VAL A 597 -0.41 -5.45 -36.16
CA VAL A 597 -1.62 -5.14 -36.92
C VAL A 597 -1.41 -5.41 -38.41
N VAL A 598 -2.09 -6.45 -38.91
CA VAL A 598 -2.11 -6.79 -40.34
C VAL A 598 -3.20 -6.00 -41.05
N LYS A 599 -2.76 -5.05 -41.87
CA LYS A 599 -3.61 -4.27 -42.76
C LYS A 599 -4.09 -5.10 -43.94
N ARG A 600 -5.38 -5.42 -43.94
CA ARG A 600 -6.10 -6.04 -45.05
C ARG A 600 -7.56 -5.59 -45.06
N ASP A 601 -8.30 -6.01 -46.09
CA ASP A 601 -9.76 -5.91 -46.09
C ASP A 601 -10.38 -7.07 -45.28
N GLY A 602 -11.68 -6.99 -45.02
CA GLY A 602 -12.44 -8.04 -44.35
C GLY A 602 -12.38 -9.39 -45.09
N PRO A 603 -12.65 -10.51 -44.40
CA PRO A 603 -12.62 -11.85 -44.99
C PRO A 603 -13.65 -12.06 -46.10
N GLU A 604 -13.31 -12.93 -47.05
CA GLU A 604 -14.29 -13.54 -47.95
C GLU A 604 -15.03 -14.66 -47.20
N CYS A 605 -16.26 -14.40 -46.75
CA CYS A 605 -16.98 -15.31 -45.85
C CYS A 605 -17.28 -16.71 -46.40
N ASP A 606 -17.39 -16.85 -47.72
CA ASP A 606 -17.51 -18.15 -48.40
C ASP A 606 -16.27 -19.05 -48.23
N ALA A 607 -15.13 -18.48 -47.88
CA ALA A 607 -13.87 -19.19 -47.64
C ALA A 607 -13.61 -19.48 -46.16
N VAL A 608 -14.46 -18.98 -45.25
CA VAL A 608 -14.35 -19.18 -43.81
C VAL A 608 -15.07 -20.48 -43.42
N ASP A 609 -14.34 -21.35 -42.74
CA ASP A 609 -14.87 -22.61 -42.21
C ASP A 609 -15.04 -22.49 -40.68
N TYR A 610 -16.06 -23.17 -40.15
CA TYR A 610 -16.35 -23.27 -38.72
C TYR A 610 -16.27 -24.73 -38.26
N GLU A 611 -15.74 -24.95 -37.06
CA GLU A 611 -15.94 -26.21 -36.34
C GLU A 611 -17.30 -26.20 -35.62
N GLY A 612 -17.93 -27.37 -35.47
CA GLY A 612 -19.30 -27.50 -34.93
C GLY A 612 -20.41 -27.52 -35.98
N SER A 613 -21.67 -27.51 -35.54
CA SER A 613 -22.84 -27.55 -36.44
C SER A 613 -23.84 -26.41 -36.24
N GLY A 614 -23.49 -25.42 -35.42
CA GLY A 614 -24.33 -24.27 -35.12
C GLY A 614 -25.56 -24.60 -34.28
N SER A 615 -25.59 -25.77 -33.63
CA SER A 615 -26.73 -26.20 -32.81
C SER A 615 -26.46 -25.97 -31.34
N GLU A 616 -27.50 -25.83 -30.51
CA GLU A 616 -27.39 -25.62 -29.05
C GLU A 616 -26.46 -26.61 -28.31
N HIS A 617 -26.25 -27.83 -28.83
CA HIS A 617 -25.39 -28.85 -28.21
C HIS A 617 -24.03 -29.03 -28.90
N ASP A 618 -23.79 -28.27 -29.96
CA ASP A 618 -22.63 -28.33 -30.86
C ASP A 618 -22.57 -26.98 -31.61
N PRO A 619 -22.31 -25.87 -30.88
CA PRO A 619 -22.26 -24.52 -31.43
C PRO A 619 -21.11 -24.39 -32.44
N TYR A 620 -21.15 -23.35 -33.27
CA TYR A 620 -19.99 -23.00 -34.08
C TYR A 620 -18.91 -22.37 -33.20
N GLN A 621 -17.70 -22.89 -33.30
CA GLN A 621 -16.54 -22.37 -32.58
C GLN A 621 -15.92 -21.20 -33.35
N ILE A 622 -15.65 -20.11 -32.63
CA ILE A 622 -15.00 -18.90 -33.14
C ILE A 622 -13.62 -18.80 -32.48
N SER A 623 -12.57 -18.93 -33.27
CA SER A 623 -11.17 -18.87 -32.83
C SER A 623 -10.39 -17.69 -33.44
N ASN A 624 -11.06 -16.84 -34.24
CA ASN A 624 -10.43 -15.70 -34.89
C ASN A 624 -11.47 -14.68 -35.39
N VAL A 625 -10.99 -13.46 -35.64
CA VAL A 625 -11.80 -12.32 -36.07
C VAL A 625 -12.52 -12.53 -37.42
N ASP A 626 -12.00 -13.36 -38.33
CA ASP A 626 -12.66 -13.63 -39.62
C ASP A 626 -13.96 -14.43 -39.44
N GLN A 627 -13.91 -15.46 -38.59
CA GLN A 627 -15.09 -16.23 -38.21
C GLN A 627 -16.12 -15.35 -37.50
N LEU A 628 -15.68 -14.42 -36.65
CA LEU A 628 -16.58 -13.49 -35.97
C LEU A 628 -17.33 -12.58 -36.97
N GLN A 629 -16.62 -11.99 -37.93
CA GLN A 629 -17.19 -11.11 -38.96
C GLN A 629 -18.20 -11.84 -39.87
N CYS A 630 -17.95 -13.12 -40.15
CA CYS A 630 -18.75 -13.89 -41.10
C CYS A 630 -20.01 -14.55 -40.50
N ILE A 631 -20.37 -14.24 -39.25
CA ILE A 631 -21.61 -14.74 -38.62
C ILE A 631 -22.86 -14.30 -39.40
N ASN A 632 -22.84 -13.10 -39.98
CA ASN A 632 -23.96 -12.59 -40.80
C ASN A 632 -24.29 -13.52 -41.98
N ASP A 633 -23.28 -14.09 -42.63
CA ASP A 633 -23.44 -15.00 -43.77
C ASP A 633 -23.63 -16.46 -43.34
N GLN A 634 -23.04 -16.83 -42.21
CA GLN A 634 -23.08 -18.20 -41.69
C GLN A 634 -24.49 -18.57 -41.18
N GLY A 635 -25.11 -17.71 -40.38
CA GLY A 635 -26.46 -17.95 -39.85
C GLY A 635 -26.77 -17.16 -38.58
N LEU A 636 -27.67 -16.18 -38.67
CA LEU A 636 -28.05 -15.33 -37.53
C LEU A 636 -28.97 -16.00 -36.50
N ASP A 637 -29.47 -17.21 -36.75
CA ASP A 637 -30.29 -18.01 -35.85
C ASP A 637 -29.56 -19.23 -35.26
N ASP A 638 -28.27 -19.38 -35.55
CA ASP A 638 -27.42 -20.47 -35.06
C ASP A 638 -26.74 -20.13 -33.70
N HIS A 639 -26.07 -21.11 -33.13
CA HIS A 639 -25.39 -21.01 -31.83
C HIS A 639 -23.88 -20.90 -32.00
N TYR A 640 -23.24 -19.97 -31.29
CA TYR A 640 -21.81 -19.64 -31.38
C TYR A 640 -21.15 -19.62 -30.01
N GLU A 641 -19.87 -19.98 -29.96
CA GLU A 641 -19.03 -20.00 -28.76
C GLU A 641 -17.61 -19.57 -29.14
N LEU A 642 -17.02 -18.62 -28.42
CA LEU A 642 -15.59 -18.31 -28.54
C LEU A 642 -14.78 -19.46 -27.92
N VAL A 643 -13.66 -19.81 -28.55
CA VAL A 643 -12.74 -20.82 -28.04
C VAL A 643 -11.33 -20.30 -27.81
N ASP A 644 -11.04 -19.09 -28.27
CA ASP A 644 -9.77 -18.38 -28.12
C ASP A 644 -10.08 -16.87 -28.01
N ASP A 645 -9.16 -16.11 -27.42
CA ASP A 645 -9.19 -14.64 -27.47
C ASP A 645 -9.05 -14.14 -28.91
N ILE A 646 -9.59 -12.94 -29.18
CA ILE A 646 -9.65 -12.38 -30.53
C ILE A 646 -9.04 -10.99 -30.55
N ASP A 647 -7.87 -10.86 -31.17
CA ASP A 647 -7.28 -9.58 -31.55
C ASP A 647 -7.99 -9.00 -32.78
N ALA A 648 -8.83 -7.99 -32.56
CA ALA A 648 -9.60 -7.31 -33.58
C ALA A 648 -9.02 -5.95 -34.00
N HIS A 649 -7.82 -5.55 -33.57
CA HIS A 649 -7.21 -4.26 -33.96
C HIS A 649 -7.12 -4.06 -35.48
N GLY A 650 -6.93 -5.13 -36.24
CA GLY A 650 -6.89 -5.10 -37.71
C GLY A 650 -8.20 -4.66 -38.36
N THR A 651 -9.33 -4.75 -37.64
CA THR A 651 -10.65 -4.37 -38.16
C THR A 651 -10.72 -2.90 -38.57
N GLU A 652 -9.87 -2.02 -38.04
CA GLU A 652 -9.81 -0.60 -38.43
C GLU A 652 -9.55 -0.37 -39.93
N TYR A 653 -9.06 -1.39 -40.65
CA TYR A 653 -8.78 -1.33 -42.09
C TYR A 653 -9.86 -1.99 -42.96
N TRP A 654 -10.87 -2.60 -42.35
CA TRP A 654 -11.85 -3.43 -43.05
C TRP A 654 -13.02 -2.64 -43.62
N ASN A 655 -13.69 -3.25 -44.60
CA ASN A 655 -14.97 -2.83 -45.15
C ASN A 655 -14.96 -1.36 -45.62
N PRO A 656 -14.02 -0.96 -46.51
CA PRO A 656 -13.90 0.42 -46.94
C PRO A 656 -15.11 0.86 -47.75
N ASP A 657 -15.48 2.13 -47.56
CA ASP A 657 -16.56 2.76 -48.30
C ASP A 657 -16.38 2.67 -49.82
N VAL A 658 -17.46 2.75 -50.61
CA VAL A 658 -17.32 2.90 -52.06
C VAL A 658 -17.44 4.40 -52.42
N VAL A 659 -16.31 5.04 -52.75
CA VAL A 659 -16.24 6.50 -52.97
C VAL A 659 -16.60 6.92 -54.40
N ASP A 660 -16.30 6.08 -55.39
CA ASP A 660 -16.69 6.28 -56.78
C ASP A 660 -17.12 4.95 -57.38
N THR A 661 -18.10 4.98 -58.28
CA THR A 661 -18.65 3.79 -58.92
C THR A 661 -18.65 3.93 -60.43
N ASP A 662 -18.32 2.85 -61.14
CA ASP A 662 -18.47 2.77 -62.58
C ASP A 662 -19.87 2.22 -62.91
N SER A 663 -20.69 2.97 -63.65
CA SER A 663 -22.02 2.49 -64.05
C SER A 663 -21.97 1.58 -65.28
N HIS A 664 -22.54 0.38 -65.14
CA HIS A 664 -22.66 -0.66 -66.15
C HIS A 664 -24.12 -0.89 -66.57
N SER A 665 -24.31 -1.38 -67.79
CA SER A 665 -25.62 -1.84 -68.27
C SER A 665 -25.46 -2.88 -69.37
N GLU A 666 -26.24 -3.96 -69.30
CA GLU A 666 -26.23 -5.02 -70.28
C GLU A 666 -27.62 -5.63 -70.51
N THR A 667 -27.83 -6.16 -71.72
CA THR A 667 -29.07 -6.86 -72.06
C THR A 667 -28.83 -8.37 -71.99
N VAL A 668 -29.47 -9.04 -71.05
CA VAL A 668 -29.41 -10.50 -70.89
C VAL A 668 -30.58 -11.16 -71.60
N THR A 669 -30.40 -12.38 -72.10
CA THR A 669 -31.41 -13.10 -72.90
C THR A 669 -31.59 -14.51 -72.36
N ALA A 670 -32.84 -14.90 -72.07
CA ALA A 670 -33.16 -16.21 -71.53
C ALA A 670 -32.73 -17.34 -72.49
N GLU A 671 -32.10 -18.39 -71.97
CA GLU A 671 -31.62 -19.51 -72.80
C GLU A 671 -32.77 -20.25 -73.51
N ASN A 672 -33.95 -20.34 -72.88
CA ASN A 672 -35.14 -21.00 -73.43
C ASN A 672 -36.46 -20.32 -73.02
N GLY A 673 -36.93 -19.38 -73.83
CA GLY A 673 -38.26 -18.79 -73.64
C GLY A 673 -38.16 -17.40 -73.01
N GLU A 674 -38.63 -17.29 -71.77
CA GLU A 674 -38.67 -16.07 -70.94
C GLU A 674 -38.03 -16.42 -69.60
N PHE A 675 -37.38 -15.46 -68.94
CA PHE A 675 -36.95 -15.62 -67.55
C PHE A 675 -38.16 -15.83 -66.62
N GLY A 676 -38.00 -16.60 -65.56
CA GLY A 676 -39.00 -16.76 -64.50
C GLY A 676 -38.36 -17.13 -63.17
N ALA A 677 -39.20 -17.34 -62.16
CA ALA A 677 -38.75 -17.52 -60.78
C ALA A 677 -37.71 -18.64 -60.64
N GLY A 678 -36.56 -18.32 -60.06
CA GLY A 678 -35.39 -19.18 -59.87
C GLY A 678 -34.41 -19.21 -61.05
N ASP A 679 -34.58 -18.38 -62.09
CA ASP A 679 -33.57 -18.21 -63.14
C ASP A 679 -32.51 -17.19 -62.67
N GLN A 680 -31.23 -17.53 -62.84
CA GLN A 680 -30.08 -16.71 -62.44
C GLN A 680 -29.43 -16.02 -63.64
N ILE A 681 -28.96 -14.79 -63.41
CA ILE A 681 -28.29 -13.92 -64.36
C ILE A 681 -26.89 -13.60 -63.81
N GLU A 682 -25.84 -14.02 -64.51
CA GLU A 682 -24.46 -13.62 -64.22
C GLU A 682 -24.16 -12.29 -64.93
N LEU A 683 -23.73 -11.28 -64.18
CA LEU A 683 -23.35 -9.96 -64.66
C LEU A 683 -21.91 -9.96 -65.21
N SER A 684 -21.66 -9.08 -66.17
CA SER A 684 -20.41 -9.09 -66.95
C SER A 684 -19.21 -8.43 -66.26
N GLU A 685 -19.44 -7.62 -65.23
CA GLU A 685 -18.41 -6.89 -64.47
C GLU A 685 -18.75 -7.00 -62.98
N THR A 686 -17.77 -7.31 -62.15
CA THR A 686 -17.92 -7.62 -60.72
C THR A 686 -16.66 -7.16 -59.95
N PRO A 687 -16.71 -6.97 -58.61
CA PRO A 687 -17.88 -7.05 -57.74
C PRO A 687 -18.91 -5.95 -58.03
N VAL A 688 -20.17 -6.22 -57.72
CA VAL A 688 -21.31 -5.33 -57.98
C VAL A 688 -21.63 -4.57 -56.70
N VAL A 689 -21.79 -3.26 -56.77
CA VAL A 689 -22.20 -2.48 -55.60
C VAL A 689 -23.62 -2.89 -55.20
N GLU A 690 -23.79 -3.34 -53.96
CA GLU A 690 -25.09 -3.76 -53.46
C GLU A 690 -26.15 -2.63 -53.58
N GLY A 691 -27.39 -3.00 -53.90
CA GLY A 691 -28.48 -2.03 -54.13
C GLY A 691 -28.36 -1.19 -55.42
N SER A 692 -27.28 -1.31 -56.19
CA SER A 692 -27.12 -0.61 -57.48
C SER A 692 -27.83 -1.30 -58.65
N VAL A 693 -28.22 -2.57 -58.48
CA VAL A 693 -28.82 -3.40 -59.53
C VAL A 693 -30.26 -2.95 -59.81
N GLU A 694 -30.56 -2.70 -61.08
CA GLU A 694 -31.91 -2.51 -61.58
C GLU A 694 -32.16 -3.46 -62.77
N VAL A 695 -33.25 -4.24 -62.71
CA VAL A 695 -33.69 -5.12 -63.80
C VAL A 695 -34.92 -4.53 -64.50
N ASP A 696 -34.77 -4.12 -65.77
CA ASP A 696 -35.82 -3.53 -66.60
C ASP A 696 -36.27 -4.52 -67.70
N ALA A 697 -37.56 -4.87 -67.72
CA ALA A 697 -38.14 -5.74 -68.75
C ALA A 697 -38.56 -4.99 -70.02
N GLY A 698 -38.43 -3.66 -70.02
CA GLY A 698 -38.79 -2.75 -71.09
C GLY A 698 -40.13 -2.04 -70.86
N PHE A 699 -40.31 -0.92 -71.56
CA PHE A 699 -41.42 0.05 -71.37
C PHE A 699 -42.85 -0.52 -71.40
N TRP A 700 -43.07 -1.71 -71.96
CA TRP A 700 -44.41 -2.30 -72.12
C TRP A 700 -44.69 -3.47 -71.19
N ASP A 701 -43.69 -3.90 -70.43
CA ASP A 701 -43.66 -5.11 -69.62
C ASP A 701 -43.51 -4.71 -68.15
N SER A 702 -44.00 -5.52 -67.21
CA SER A 702 -43.66 -5.33 -65.80
C SER A 702 -42.24 -5.82 -65.53
N ASN A 703 -41.46 -5.07 -64.75
CA ASN A 703 -40.15 -5.54 -64.28
C ASN A 703 -40.31 -6.74 -63.35
N PRO A 704 -39.40 -7.72 -63.42
CA PRO A 704 -39.38 -8.82 -62.47
C PRO A 704 -39.02 -8.35 -61.06
N ASP A 705 -39.51 -9.05 -60.06
CA ASP A 705 -38.90 -9.03 -58.73
C ASP A 705 -37.59 -9.82 -58.82
N PHE A 706 -36.52 -9.33 -58.21
CA PHE A 706 -35.19 -9.95 -58.27
C PHE A 706 -34.47 -9.81 -56.94
N GLU A 707 -33.42 -10.61 -56.78
CA GLU A 707 -32.50 -10.62 -55.63
C GLU A 707 -31.08 -10.71 -56.18
N LEU A 708 -30.17 -9.86 -55.69
CA LEU A 708 -28.73 -10.05 -55.89
C LEU A 708 -28.32 -11.12 -54.88
N VAL A 709 -27.93 -12.31 -55.37
CA VAL A 709 -27.66 -13.46 -54.50
C VAL A 709 -26.17 -13.67 -54.24
N ASP A 710 -25.31 -12.95 -54.95
CA ASP A 710 -23.84 -12.98 -54.86
C ASP A 710 -23.33 -11.75 -55.62
N ASP A 711 -22.81 -10.73 -54.92
CA ASP A 711 -22.39 -9.48 -55.52
C ASP A 711 -20.95 -9.52 -56.07
N GLU A 712 -20.06 -10.32 -55.49
CA GLU A 712 -18.70 -10.61 -55.99
C GLU A 712 -18.69 -11.34 -57.33
N ALA A 713 -19.60 -12.31 -57.51
CA ALA A 713 -19.82 -13.01 -58.77
C ALA A 713 -20.91 -12.34 -59.63
N GLY A 714 -21.62 -11.35 -59.08
CA GLY A 714 -22.65 -10.59 -59.77
C GLY A 714 -23.81 -11.45 -60.24
N ILE A 715 -24.34 -12.33 -59.38
CA ILE A 715 -25.44 -13.23 -59.70
C ILE A 715 -26.76 -12.63 -59.23
N VAL A 716 -27.67 -12.40 -60.18
CA VAL A 716 -29.03 -11.90 -59.91
C VAL A 716 -30.05 -13.01 -60.16
N GLU A 717 -30.82 -13.38 -59.14
CA GLU A 717 -31.91 -14.35 -59.25
C GLU A 717 -33.27 -13.66 -59.43
N ILE A 718 -34.04 -14.13 -60.42
CA ILE A 718 -35.42 -13.66 -60.64
C ILE A 718 -36.37 -14.35 -59.66
N GLN A 719 -37.18 -13.58 -58.94
CA GLN A 719 -38.03 -14.06 -57.84
C GLN A 719 -39.46 -14.40 -58.27
N ASP A 720 -39.93 -13.91 -59.42
CA ASP A 720 -41.30 -14.12 -59.89
C ASP A 720 -41.38 -14.57 -61.35
N ASN A 721 -42.60 -14.86 -61.82
CA ASN A 721 -42.83 -15.34 -63.19
C ASN A 721 -43.55 -14.27 -64.01
N PRO A 722 -43.30 -14.16 -65.32
CA PRO A 722 -43.87 -13.12 -66.16
C PRO A 722 -45.41 -13.16 -66.13
N GLY A 723 -46.00 -11.97 -65.95
CA GLY A 723 -47.43 -11.76 -65.90
C GLY A 723 -48.12 -11.92 -67.26
N TRP A 724 -49.44 -11.72 -67.28
CA TRP A 724 -50.23 -11.95 -68.50
C TRP A 724 -50.09 -10.81 -69.50
N GLY A 725 -49.09 -10.91 -70.37
CA GLY A 725 -48.81 -9.92 -71.41
C GLY A 725 -47.37 -9.44 -71.46
N ASP A 726 -46.56 -9.82 -70.47
CA ASP A 726 -45.13 -9.51 -70.34
C ASP A 726 -44.30 -10.50 -71.18
N ASP A 727 -43.17 -10.04 -71.73
CA ASP A 727 -42.20 -10.83 -72.52
C ASP A 727 -40.79 -10.67 -71.93
N TRP A 728 -40.47 -11.47 -70.91
CA TRP A 728 -39.13 -11.49 -70.28
C TRP A 728 -38.13 -12.35 -71.06
N ALA A 729 -38.21 -12.43 -72.39
CA ALA A 729 -37.17 -13.09 -73.17
C ALA A 729 -35.84 -12.33 -73.12
N GLN A 730 -35.89 -11.02 -72.85
CA GLN A 730 -34.73 -10.15 -72.66
C GLN A 730 -34.99 -9.22 -71.49
N LEU A 731 -33.97 -9.01 -70.65
CA LEU A 731 -33.97 -8.06 -69.55
C LEU A 731 -32.77 -7.14 -69.73
N ASP A 732 -32.96 -5.84 -69.54
CA ASP A 732 -31.87 -4.86 -69.45
C ASP A 732 -31.52 -4.72 -67.97
N VAL A 733 -30.30 -5.09 -67.59
CA VAL A 733 -29.80 -4.96 -66.21
C VAL A 733 -28.80 -3.81 -66.18
N SER A 734 -29.00 -2.85 -65.28
CA SER A 734 -28.01 -1.83 -64.95
C SER A 734 -27.52 -2.02 -63.52
N TYR A 735 -26.25 -1.76 -63.28
CA TYR A 735 -25.58 -1.98 -62.00
C TYR A 735 -24.34 -1.09 -61.94
N GLU A 736 -23.76 -0.94 -60.76
CA GLU A 736 -22.52 -0.21 -60.54
C GLU A 736 -21.45 -1.13 -59.99
N THR A 737 -20.17 -0.84 -60.26
CA THR A 737 -19.02 -1.56 -59.69
C THR A 737 -18.10 -0.55 -58.98
N PRO A 738 -17.40 -0.93 -57.89
CA PRO A 738 -16.48 -0.03 -57.19
C PRO A 738 -15.35 0.48 -58.12
N ALA A 739 -15.09 1.78 -58.14
CA ALA A 739 -14.02 2.41 -58.91
C ALA A 739 -12.88 2.99 -58.04
N GLU A 740 -13.19 3.38 -56.80
CA GLU A 740 -12.25 3.85 -55.78
C GLU A 740 -12.81 3.50 -54.38
N SER A 741 -12.00 2.87 -53.53
CA SER A 741 -12.34 2.57 -52.13
C SER A 741 -12.16 3.81 -51.25
N GLY A 742 -13.00 3.90 -50.23
CA GLY A 742 -13.14 4.99 -49.28
C GLY A 742 -12.40 4.75 -48.00
N GLU A 743 -12.80 5.50 -46.98
CA GLU A 743 -12.30 5.27 -45.62
C GLU A 743 -12.86 3.92 -45.13
N PRO A 744 -12.03 3.07 -44.48
CA PRO A 744 -12.48 1.88 -43.77
C PRO A 744 -13.67 2.19 -42.84
N ARG A 745 -14.66 1.30 -42.80
CA ARG A 745 -15.79 1.41 -41.85
C ARG A 745 -15.64 0.53 -40.63
N GLY A 746 -14.57 -0.25 -40.55
CA GLY A 746 -14.37 -1.18 -39.46
C GLY A 746 -15.13 -2.49 -39.67
N PHE A 747 -15.23 -3.27 -38.60
CA PHE A 747 -16.04 -4.48 -38.52
C PHE A 747 -17.52 -4.21 -38.91
N GLU A 748 -18.19 -5.18 -39.55
CA GLU A 748 -19.62 -5.08 -39.90
C GLU A 748 -20.46 -5.62 -38.74
N PRO A 749 -21.37 -4.82 -38.15
CA PRO A 749 -22.20 -5.27 -37.03
C PRO A 749 -22.96 -6.58 -37.32
N ILE A 750 -22.94 -7.51 -36.38
CA ILE A 750 -23.68 -8.77 -36.46
C ILE A 750 -25.17 -8.47 -36.28
N GLY A 751 -25.98 -8.81 -37.28
CA GLY A 751 -27.39 -8.47 -37.28
C GLY A 751 -27.62 -6.95 -37.38
N ASN A 752 -27.24 -6.35 -38.50
CA ASN A 752 -27.34 -4.91 -38.78
C ASN A 752 -28.79 -4.35 -38.93
N GLY A 753 -29.81 -5.15 -38.60
CA GLY A 753 -31.21 -4.72 -38.54
C GLY A 753 -31.57 -3.97 -37.26
N GLY A 754 -32.85 -3.61 -37.13
CA GLY A 754 -33.36 -3.02 -35.90
C GLY A 754 -34.75 -2.39 -36.04
N HIS A 755 -35.31 -1.99 -34.91
CA HIS A 755 -36.61 -1.33 -34.88
C HIS A 755 -36.51 0.11 -34.34
N ASP A 756 -37.00 1.08 -35.14
CA ASP A 756 -37.17 2.49 -34.70
C ASP A 756 -38.63 2.78 -34.40
N TRP A 757 -38.87 3.25 -33.19
CA TRP A 757 -40.20 3.29 -32.58
C TRP A 757 -40.70 4.74 -32.48
N LEU A 758 -40.77 5.42 -33.62
CA LEU A 758 -41.36 6.76 -33.71
C LEU A 758 -42.90 6.70 -33.70
N GLU A 759 -43.55 7.17 -32.63
CA GLU A 759 -44.99 7.39 -32.64
C GLU A 759 -45.35 8.61 -33.52
N GLY A 760 -46.01 8.36 -34.66
CA GLY A 760 -47.01 9.30 -35.14
C GLY A 760 -46.71 10.13 -36.39
N SER A 761 -46.15 9.55 -37.45
CA SER A 761 -46.46 10.05 -38.80
C SER A 761 -46.88 8.90 -39.71
N SER A 762 -47.93 9.15 -40.48
CA SER A 762 -48.64 8.26 -41.39
C SER A 762 -47.78 7.66 -42.52
N ARG A 763 -46.69 6.95 -42.19
CA ARG A 763 -45.83 6.19 -43.12
C ARG A 763 -45.50 4.77 -42.67
N CYS A 764 -45.63 4.41 -41.39
CA CYS A 764 -45.59 3.01 -40.97
C CYS A 764 -46.83 2.71 -40.11
N ASP A 765 -47.72 1.82 -40.57
CA ASP A 765 -48.85 1.28 -39.79
C ASP A 765 -48.42 0.00 -38.99
N ARG A 766 -47.10 -0.21 -38.84
CA ARG A 766 -46.35 -1.27 -38.15
C ARG A 766 -45.04 -0.66 -37.61
N PRO A 767 -44.28 -1.30 -36.68
CA PRO A 767 -42.87 -0.90 -36.48
C PRO A 767 -42.21 -0.67 -37.83
N CYS A 768 -41.52 0.45 -38.01
CA CYS A 768 -40.64 0.57 -39.16
C CYS A 768 -39.47 -0.39 -38.84
N SER A 769 -39.51 -1.63 -39.35
CA SER A 769 -38.29 -2.43 -39.40
C SER A 769 -37.34 -1.70 -40.34
N TRP A 770 -36.11 -1.50 -39.90
CA TRP A 770 -35.04 -1.07 -40.78
C TRP A 770 -34.57 -2.28 -41.59
N GLU A 771 -34.01 -2.01 -42.77
CA GLU A 771 -33.44 -3.06 -43.61
C GLU A 771 -32.29 -3.72 -42.83
N GLY A 772 -32.22 -5.05 -42.83
CA GLY A 772 -31.29 -5.85 -42.02
C GLY A 772 -31.98 -6.99 -41.25
N GLN A 773 -31.21 -8.01 -40.89
CA GLN A 773 -31.66 -9.14 -40.07
C GLN A 773 -31.24 -8.92 -38.60
N LEU A 774 -31.98 -9.52 -37.67
CA LEU A 774 -31.65 -9.48 -36.25
C LEU A 774 -30.88 -10.75 -35.90
N PHE A 775 -29.85 -10.65 -35.05
CA PHE A 775 -29.24 -11.85 -34.47
C PHE A 775 -30.23 -12.50 -33.52
N SER A 776 -30.63 -13.75 -33.74
CA SER A 776 -31.63 -14.49 -32.95
C SER A 776 -31.11 -15.77 -32.30
N GLY A 777 -29.83 -16.07 -32.55
CA GLY A 777 -29.10 -17.21 -32.01
C GLY A 777 -28.63 -17.03 -30.58
N THR A 778 -27.66 -17.86 -30.20
CA THR A 778 -26.91 -17.69 -28.93
C THR A 778 -25.45 -17.39 -29.23
N PHE A 779 -24.84 -16.51 -28.46
CA PHE A 779 -23.41 -16.20 -28.53
C PHE A 779 -22.84 -16.28 -27.12
N ASP A 780 -21.91 -17.20 -26.93
CA ASP A 780 -21.17 -17.37 -25.69
C ASP A 780 -19.74 -16.92 -25.88
N GLY A 781 -19.31 -15.92 -25.11
CA GLY A 781 -17.91 -15.51 -25.11
C GLY A 781 -17.00 -16.48 -24.36
N ASN A 782 -17.56 -17.42 -23.59
CA ASN A 782 -16.82 -18.45 -22.84
C ASN A 782 -15.65 -17.90 -21.99
N GLY A 783 -15.74 -16.64 -21.54
CA GLY A 783 -14.68 -15.97 -20.77
C GLY A 783 -13.57 -15.31 -21.62
N SER A 784 -13.51 -15.60 -22.92
CA SER A 784 -12.55 -15.02 -23.85
C SER A 784 -12.79 -13.53 -24.12
N VAL A 785 -11.71 -12.82 -24.43
CA VAL A 785 -11.67 -11.39 -24.72
C VAL A 785 -11.70 -11.15 -26.24
N ILE A 786 -12.48 -10.16 -26.66
CA ILE A 786 -12.36 -9.56 -27.99
C ILE A 786 -11.76 -8.16 -27.80
N GLU A 787 -10.52 -7.99 -28.23
CA GLU A 787 -9.76 -6.76 -28.00
C GLU A 787 -9.59 -5.93 -29.27
N GLY A 788 -9.56 -4.60 -29.17
CA GLY A 788 -9.22 -3.72 -30.29
C GLY A 788 -10.30 -3.63 -31.38
N LEU A 789 -11.54 -4.05 -31.09
CA LEU A 789 -12.64 -4.05 -32.05
C LEU A 789 -12.94 -2.63 -32.54
N HIS A 790 -12.78 -2.38 -33.84
CA HIS A 790 -12.99 -1.08 -34.45
C HIS A 790 -14.22 -1.08 -35.39
N ILE A 791 -15.17 -0.17 -35.15
CA ILE A 791 -16.35 0.08 -35.99
C ILE A 791 -16.53 1.60 -36.14
N ASP A 792 -16.32 2.17 -37.34
CA ASP A 792 -16.53 3.61 -37.62
C ASP A 792 -17.59 3.82 -38.70
N ARG A 793 -18.85 3.89 -38.27
CA ARG A 793 -20.06 3.95 -39.11
C ARG A 793 -20.97 5.12 -38.70
N PRO A 794 -20.49 6.37 -38.78
CA PRO A 794 -21.15 7.55 -38.20
C PRO A 794 -22.51 7.88 -38.83
N ASP A 795 -22.79 7.36 -40.02
CA ASP A 795 -24.05 7.54 -40.74
C ASP A 795 -25.04 6.38 -40.58
N GLU A 796 -24.64 5.28 -39.92
CA GLU A 796 -25.44 4.07 -39.71
C GLU A 796 -26.03 3.99 -38.30
N ARG A 797 -27.17 3.30 -38.18
CA ARG A 797 -27.86 3.06 -36.91
C ARG A 797 -27.65 1.61 -36.51
N PHE A 798 -27.84 1.31 -35.22
CA PHE A 798 -27.70 -0.05 -34.69
C PHE A 798 -26.25 -0.53 -34.86
N VAL A 799 -25.35 0.12 -34.12
CA VAL A 799 -23.90 -0.09 -34.23
C VAL A 799 -23.37 -0.62 -32.90
N GLY A 800 -22.60 -1.69 -32.99
CA GLY A 800 -21.97 -2.46 -31.91
C GLY A 800 -21.45 -3.77 -32.50
N LEU A 801 -20.83 -4.65 -31.69
CA LEU A 801 -20.52 -6.01 -32.12
C LEU A 801 -21.77 -6.67 -32.71
N PHE A 802 -22.89 -6.53 -31.99
CA PHE A 802 -24.22 -6.79 -32.50
C PHE A 802 -24.92 -5.47 -32.85
N GLY A 803 -25.40 -5.35 -34.09
CA GLY A 803 -26.22 -4.20 -34.47
C GLY A 803 -27.54 -4.21 -33.70
N SER A 804 -28.30 -5.29 -33.85
CA SER A 804 -29.48 -5.56 -33.03
C SER A 804 -29.73 -7.05 -32.83
N THR A 805 -30.09 -7.39 -31.60
CA THR A 805 -30.51 -8.74 -31.24
C THR A 805 -32.03 -8.89 -31.30
N SER A 806 -32.47 -10.13 -31.49
CA SER A 806 -33.85 -10.49 -31.78
C SER A 806 -34.77 -10.19 -30.60
N LEU A 807 -35.95 -9.72 -30.96
CA LEU A 807 -37.08 -9.55 -30.05
C LEU A 807 -38.25 -10.41 -30.53
N PRO A 808 -39.07 -10.96 -29.63
CA PRO A 808 -40.11 -11.93 -29.99
C PRO A 808 -41.13 -11.36 -30.98
N HIS A 809 -41.40 -12.12 -32.05
CA HIS A 809 -42.30 -11.72 -33.13
C HIS A 809 -43.76 -11.60 -32.66
N VAL A 810 -44.32 -10.39 -32.68
CA VAL A 810 -45.73 -10.13 -32.38
C VAL A 810 -46.59 -10.34 -33.63
N GLU A 811 -47.13 -11.55 -33.82
CA GLU A 811 -48.17 -11.80 -34.82
C GLU A 811 -49.47 -12.37 -34.22
N ASP A 812 -50.27 -11.47 -33.63
CA ASP A 812 -51.70 -11.71 -33.38
C ASP A 812 -52.57 -10.71 -34.17
N GLU A 813 -53.78 -11.13 -34.58
CA GLU A 813 -54.72 -10.33 -35.39
C GLU A 813 -55.23 -9.05 -34.64
N ASN A 814 -54.85 -8.81 -33.39
CA ASN A 814 -55.25 -7.67 -32.55
C ASN A 814 -54.10 -6.81 -32.01
N GLY A 815 -52.84 -7.14 -32.32
CA GLY A 815 -51.66 -6.29 -32.25
C GLY A 815 -50.96 -6.11 -30.90
N PHE A 816 -51.21 -6.91 -29.85
CA PHE A 816 -50.41 -6.90 -28.61
C PHE A 816 -50.58 -8.23 -27.86
N GLU A 817 -49.61 -9.14 -27.97
CA GLU A 817 -49.40 -10.20 -26.98
C GLU A 817 -48.36 -9.70 -25.97
N THR A 818 -48.47 -10.13 -24.72
CA THR A 818 -47.45 -9.83 -23.70
C THR A 818 -46.21 -10.64 -24.06
N VAL A 819 -45.20 -9.96 -24.58
CA VAL A 819 -43.86 -10.52 -24.77
C VAL A 819 -43.21 -10.61 -23.39
N ASP A 820 -42.75 -11.80 -23.01
CA ASP A 820 -42.02 -12.00 -21.76
C ASP A 820 -40.62 -11.37 -21.91
N VAL A 821 -40.11 -10.75 -20.84
CA VAL A 821 -38.75 -10.18 -20.81
C VAL A 821 -37.74 -11.31 -20.97
N GLY A 822 -36.67 -11.09 -21.73
CA GLY A 822 -35.62 -12.10 -21.95
C GLY A 822 -35.93 -13.13 -23.04
N GLU A 823 -37.16 -13.18 -23.57
CA GLU A 823 -37.45 -14.05 -24.72
C GLU A 823 -36.75 -13.48 -25.97
N GLY A 824 -35.88 -14.24 -26.63
CA GLY A 824 -35.08 -13.74 -27.77
C GLY A 824 -33.73 -14.45 -27.87
N SER A 825 -32.71 -13.70 -28.29
CA SER A 825 -31.32 -14.13 -28.32
C SER A 825 -30.73 -14.26 -26.92
N GLU A 826 -29.66 -15.03 -26.77
CA GLU A 826 -28.89 -15.14 -25.54
C GLU A 826 -27.45 -14.78 -25.84
N ILE A 827 -26.94 -13.70 -25.24
CA ILE A 827 -25.55 -13.29 -25.32
C ILE A 827 -24.97 -13.36 -23.92
N ARG A 828 -23.89 -14.12 -23.71
CA ARG A 828 -23.30 -14.31 -22.39
C ARG A 828 -21.79 -14.35 -22.42
N HIS A 829 -21.14 -14.00 -21.30
CA HIS A 829 -19.69 -14.09 -21.10
C HIS A 829 -18.86 -13.34 -22.14
N VAL A 830 -19.37 -12.25 -22.71
CA VAL A 830 -18.63 -11.48 -23.73
C VAL A 830 -17.84 -10.38 -23.05
N ARG A 831 -16.52 -10.43 -23.19
CA ARG A 831 -15.61 -9.39 -22.73
C ARG A 831 -15.08 -8.62 -23.94
N LEU A 832 -15.31 -7.31 -23.94
CA LEU A 832 -14.84 -6.41 -24.99
C LEU A 832 -13.81 -5.46 -24.38
N GLU A 833 -12.60 -5.43 -24.91
CA GLU A 833 -11.50 -4.58 -24.41
C GLU A 833 -10.95 -3.70 -25.54
N ASP A 834 -10.47 -2.49 -25.21
CA ASP A 834 -9.99 -1.48 -26.16
C ASP A 834 -10.86 -1.27 -27.42
N VAL A 835 -12.19 -1.23 -27.27
CA VAL A 835 -13.06 -1.08 -28.45
C VAL A 835 -13.16 0.37 -28.92
N TYR A 836 -13.29 0.58 -30.23
CA TYR A 836 -13.69 1.86 -30.81
C TYR A 836 -14.96 1.70 -31.63
N ILE A 837 -16.08 2.22 -31.13
CA ILE A 837 -17.39 2.06 -31.76
C ILE A 837 -18.01 3.43 -32.01
N HIS A 838 -18.13 3.84 -33.27
CA HIS A 838 -18.74 5.11 -33.68
C HIS A 838 -19.94 4.86 -34.61
N GLY A 839 -21.13 5.21 -34.15
CA GLY A 839 -22.37 5.12 -34.94
C GLY A 839 -23.18 6.43 -35.03
N GLN A 840 -24.31 6.41 -35.71
CA GLN A 840 -25.27 7.51 -35.73
C GLN A 840 -26.14 7.55 -34.47
N ARG A 841 -26.84 6.44 -34.17
CA ARG A 841 -27.90 6.31 -33.16
C ARG A 841 -28.14 4.82 -32.87
N TYR A 842 -28.51 4.48 -31.63
CA TYR A 842 -28.55 3.08 -31.16
C TYR A 842 -27.15 2.48 -31.24
N VAL A 843 -26.27 2.98 -30.36
CA VAL A 843 -24.86 2.59 -30.34
C VAL A 843 -24.50 2.03 -28.97
N GLY A 844 -23.91 0.86 -28.94
CA GLY A 844 -23.35 0.23 -27.73
C GLY A 844 -22.17 -0.65 -28.14
N ALA A 845 -21.20 -0.88 -27.25
CA ALA A 845 -20.06 -1.75 -27.57
C ALA A 845 -20.53 -3.15 -27.95
N LEU A 846 -21.34 -3.77 -27.09
CA LEU A 846 -21.86 -5.10 -27.33
C LEU A 846 -23.07 -5.07 -28.27
N ALA A 847 -24.06 -4.22 -27.97
CA ALA A 847 -25.30 -4.17 -28.75
C ALA A 847 -25.81 -2.75 -28.99
N GLY A 848 -26.01 -2.40 -30.28
CA GLY A 848 -26.70 -1.16 -30.65
C GLY A 848 -28.15 -1.13 -30.12
N GLN A 849 -28.88 -2.22 -30.33
CA GLN A 849 -30.19 -2.48 -29.73
C GLN A 849 -30.30 -3.92 -29.21
N ALA A 850 -30.55 -4.09 -27.92
CA ALA A 850 -30.70 -5.39 -27.29
C ALA A 850 -32.17 -5.81 -27.17
N GLY A 851 -32.50 -7.00 -27.65
CA GLY A 851 -33.60 -7.88 -27.22
C GLY A 851 -33.05 -9.22 -26.68
N GLY A 852 -33.90 -10.04 -26.06
CA GLY A 852 -33.46 -11.28 -25.42
C GLY A 852 -32.70 -11.04 -24.10
N THR A 853 -31.72 -11.88 -23.79
CA THR A 853 -30.94 -11.85 -22.55
C THR A 853 -29.48 -11.52 -22.85
N ILE A 854 -28.91 -10.56 -22.10
CA ILE A 854 -27.47 -10.31 -22.04
C ILE A 854 -27.03 -10.60 -20.61
N ASP A 855 -26.01 -11.44 -20.44
CA ASP A 855 -25.59 -12.02 -19.17
C ASP A 855 -24.06 -11.95 -19.00
N GLN A 856 -23.58 -11.57 -17.82
CA GLN A 856 -22.15 -11.57 -17.44
C GLN A 856 -21.24 -11.08 -18.56
N SER A 857 -21.36 -9.81 -18.92
CA SER A 857 -20.65 -9.26 -20.08
C SER A 857 -20.14 -7.86 -19.77
N SER A 858 -18.95 -7.54 -20.28
CA SER A 858 -18.25 -6.29 -20.05
C SER A 858 -17.88 -5.58 -21.36
N SER A 859 -17.65 -4.28 -21.24
CA SER A 859 -17.03 -3.50 -22.30
C SER A 859 -16.12 -2.41 -21.75
N ASP A 860 -14.93 -2.28 -22.32
CA ASP A 860 -14.00 -1.16 -22.15
C ASP A 860 -13.62 -0.55 -23.50
N GLY A 861 -13.37 0.76 -23.52
CA GLY A 861 -12.99 1.52 -24.71
C GLY A 861 -13.88 2.74 -24.99
N VAL A 862 -14.00 3.13 -26.25
CA VAL A 862 -14.69 4.36 -26.69
C VAL A 862 -15.95 4.03 -27.49
N VAL A 863 -17.11 4.45 -26.97
CA VAL A 863 -18.41 4.34 -27.66
C VAL A 863 -18.99 5.71 -27.96
N LYS A 864 -19.22 5.99 -29.24
CA LYS A 864 -19.57 7.32 -29.74
C LYS A 864 -20.78 7.28 -30.66
N ALA A 865 -21.69 8.23 -30.46
CA ALA A 865 -22.86 8.43 -31.30
C ALA A 865 -23.06 9.89 -31.73
N GLU A 866 -23.42 10.08 -33.01
CA GLU A 866 -23.78 11.41 -33.55
C GLU A 866 -25.08 11.99 -32.94
N GLU A 867 -25.92 11.12 -32.38
CA GLU A 867 -27.19 11.44 -31.71
C GLU A 867 -27.26 10.72 -30.34
N GLN A 868 -28.33 10.95 -29.58
CA GLN A 868 -28.58 10.20 -28.33
C GLN A 868 -29.13 8.79 -28.62
N LEU A 869 -29.25 7.96 -27.58
CA LEU A 869 -29.36 6.49 -27.59
C LEU A 869 -27.99 5.82 -27.80
N VAL A 870 -27.10 6.11 -26.86
CA VAL A 870 -25.77 5.51 -26.76
C VAL A 870 -25.54 5.03 -25.33
N GLY A 871 -25.03 3.82 -25.18
CA GLY A 871 -24.57 3.21 -23.94
C GLY A 871 -23.16 2.68 -24.10
N GLY A 872 -22.38 2.53 -23.03
CA GLY A 872 -21.08 1.86 -23.11
C GLY A 872 -21.25 0.40 -23.55
N LEU A 873 -22.16 -0.35 -22.94
CA LEU A 873 -22.42 -1.73 -23.33
C LEU A 873 -23.60 -1.86 -24.31
N VAL A 874 -24.74 -1.24 -23.97
CA VAL A 874 -26.00 -1.37 -24.75
C VAL A 874 -26.59 -0.01 -25.11
N GLY A 875 -26.80 0.24 -26.40
CA GLY A 875 -27.40 1.49 -26.87
C GLY A 875 -28.85 1.66 -26.43
N ALA A 876 -29.70 0.66 -26.68
CA ALA A 876 -31.07 0.63 -26.18
C ALA A 876 -31.60 -0.79 -25.97
N GLY A 877 -32.23 -1.07 -24.83
CA GLY A 877 -32.90 -2.35 -24.56
C GLY A 877 -34.37 -2.33 -24.96
N ALA A 878 -34.89 -3.42 -25.52
CA ALA A 878 -36.27 -3.59 -25.98
C ALA A 878 -36.84 -4.97 -25.59
N HIS A 879 -37.57 -5.06 -24.47
CA HIS A 879 -37.92 -6.35 -23.84
C HIS A 879 -36.70 -7.20 -23.46
N ALA A 880 -35.55 -6.55 -23.26
CA ALA A 880 -34.30 -7.20 -22.90
C ALA A 880 -34.23 -7.47 -21.40
N GLU A 881 -33.68 -8.63 -21.04
CA GLU A 881 -33.25 -8.96 -19.68
C GLU A 881 -31.79 -8.53 -19.53
N LEU A 882 -31.56 -7.43 -18.81
CA LEU A 882 -30.24 -6.86 -18.53
C LEU A 882 -29.95 -6.85 -17.01
N ASP A 883 -30.60 -7.74 -16.26
CA ASP A 883 -30.47 -7.88 -14.79
C ASP A 883 -29.37 -8.87 -14.41
N ASN A 884 -28.23 -8.84 -15.11
CA ASN A 884 -27.34 -9.98 -15.20
C ASN A 884 -25.85 -9.58 -15.17
N GLU A 885 -25.39 -8.89 -14.12
CA GLU A 885 -23.96 -8.69 -13.83
C GLU A 885 -23.18 -8.00 -14.98
N LEU A 886 -23.72 -6.87 -15.45
CA LEU A 886 -23.17 -6.15 -16.61
C LEU A 886 -22.20 -5.04 -16.21
N VAL A 887 -21.10 -4.90 -16.96
CA VAL A 887 -20.02 -3.96 -16.65
C VAL A 887 -19.72 -3.05 -17.84
N ALA A 888 -19.41 -1.78 -17.58
CA ALA A 888 -18.85 -0.90 -18.60
C ALA A 888 -17.82 0.09 -18.04
N GLN A 889 -16.74 0.26 -18.78
CA GLN A 889 -15.61 1.15 -18.53
C GLN A 889 -15.30 2.00 -19.80
N GLY A 890 -14.38 2.96 -19.67
CA GLY A 890 -13.92 3.77 -20.81
C GLY A 890 -14.70 5.08 -21.04
N THR A 891 -15.06 5.40 -22.28
CA THR A 891 -15.64 6.71 -22.65
C THR A 891 -16.89 6.58 -23.52
N VAL A 892 -17.96 7.26 -23.12
CA VAL A 892 -19.23 7.30 -23.88
C VAL A 892 -19.56 8.72 -24.35
N ILE A 893 -19.64 8.93 -25.65
CA ILE A 893 -19.84 10.26 -26.25
C ILE A 893 -21.18 10.30 -27.02
N GLY A 894 -22.12 11.13 -26.57
CA GLY A 894 -23.42 11.30 -27.23
C GLY A 894 -23.69 12.69 -27.80
N GLY A 895 -24.37 12.73 -28.94
CA GLY A 895 -24.75 13.95 -29.64
C GLY A 895 -26.12 14.54 -29.27
N ASP A 896 -26.66 15.41 -30.13
CA ASP A 896 -27.97 16.05 -29.92
C ASP A 896 -29.13 15.05 -30.12
N ASN A 897 -30.16 15.08 -29.24
CA ASN A 897 -31.44 14.41 -29.53
C ASN A 897 -32.20 15.19 -30.62
N ARG A 898 -32.16 14.70 -31.85
CA ARG A 898 -32.76 15.39 -33.02
C ARG A 898 -34.24 15.11 -33.22
N ASP A 899 -34.76 14.01 -32.65
CA ASP A 899 -36.13 13.53 -32.86
C ASP A 899 -37.11 13.96 -31.75
N GLY A 900 -36.59 14.37 -30.59
CA GLY A 900 -37.28 15.14 -29.55
C GLY A 900 -38.29 14.38 -28.67
N PHE A 901 -38.80 13.22 -29.09
CA PHE A 901 -39.57 12.30 -28.24
C PHE A 901 -39.07 10.88 -28.54
N LEU A 902 -38.63 10.14 -27.51
CA LEU A 902 -38.16 8.74 -27.55
C LEU A 902 -36.70 8.53 -28.01
N GLY A 903 -35.96 9.61 -28.24
CA GLY A 903 -34.54 9.58 -28.63
C GLY A 903 -33.62 10.08 -27.53
N GLU A 904 -34.03 10.00 -26.26
CA GLU A 904 -33.23 10.46 -25.12
C GLU A 904 -32.34 9.34 -24.55
N GLY A 905 -31.08 9.67 -24.19
CA GLY A 905 -30.25 8.80 -23.35
C GLY A 905 -28.79 8.72 -23.80
N ILE A 906 -27.88 9.04 -22.90
CA ILE A 906 -26.43 8.79 -23.01
C ILE A 906 -26.06 8.13 -21.68
N GLY A 907 -25.82 6.82 -21.69
CA GLY A 907 -25.56 6.06 -20.47
C GLY A 907 -24.14 5.52 -20.44
N GLY A 908 -23.52 5.44 -19.27
CA GLY A 908 -22.26 4.68 -19.15
C GLY A 908 -22.47 3.20 -19.43
N LEU A 909 -23.52 2.56 -18.91
CA LEU A 909 -23.82 1.15 -19.18
C LEU A 909 -24.86 1.00 -20.29
N VAL A 910 -26.04 1.59 -20.09
CA VAL A 910 -27.18 1.49 -21.02
C VAL A 910 -27.67 2.86 -21.43
N GLY A 911 -27.79 3.12 -22.73
CA GLY A 911 -28.32 4.40 -23.22
C GLY A 911 -29.75 4.63 -22.76
N ARG A 912 -30.63 3.66 -23.01
CA ARG A 912 -32.02 3.69 -22.55
C ARG A 912 -32.70 2.31 -22.52
N THR A 913 -33.55 2.09 -21.53
CA THR A 913 -34.49 0.95 -21.52
C THR A 913 -35.85 1.33 -22.15
N HIS A 914 -36.39 0.44 -22.98
CA HIS A 914 -37.71 0.57 -23.62
C HIS A 914 -38.65 -0.60 -23.26
N TRP A 915 -39.94 -0.31 -23.15
CA TRP A 915 -41.00 -1.27 -22.79
C TRP A 915 -40.68 -2.00 -21.48
N GLY A 916 -40.76 -3.34 -21.49
CA GLY A 916 -40.59 -4.19 -20.33
C GLY A 916 -39.15 -4.57 -20.03
N SER A 917 -38.14 -3.98 -20.69
CA SER A 917 -36.74 -4.30 -20.37
C SER A 917 -36.44 -4.03 -18.91
N THR A 918 -35.59 -4.87 -18.33
CA THR A 918 -35.11 -4.72 -16.95
C THR A 918 -33.64 -4.29 -16.94
N LEU A 919 -33.20 -3.68 -15.84
CA LEU A 919 -31.80 -3.39 -15.53
C LEU A 919 -31.64 -3.24 -14.02
N SER A 920 -30.97 -4.19 -13.37
CA SER A 920 -30.89 -4.24 -11.90
C SER A 920 -29.62 -4.85 -11.31
N VAL A 921 -28.67 -5.35 -12.12
CA VAL A 921 -27.40 -5.89 -11.61
C VAL A 921 -26.29 -5.46 -12.57
N GLY A 922 -25.38 -4.61 -12.11
CA GLY A 922 -24.29 -4.09 -12.95
C GLY A 922 -23.62 -2.85 -12.38
N TYR A 923 -22.48 -2.46 -12.93
CA TYR A 923 -21.81 -1.23 -12.51
C TYR A 923 -21.08 -0.54 -13.66
N THR A 924 -20.66 0.70 -13.41
CA THR A 924 -19.72 1.41 -14.27
C THR A 924 -18.55 1.93 -13.46
N GLN A 925 -17.35 1.68 -13.96
CA GLN A 925 -16.10 2.07 -13.32
C GLN A 925 -15.24 2.85 -14.30
N ASN A 926 -14.61 3.93 -13.83
CA ASN A 926 -13.69 4.76 -14.62
C ASN A 926 -14.30 5.23 -15.96
N ILE A 927 -15.62 5.37 -16.03
CA ILE A 927 -16.31 5.77 -17.27
C ILE A 927 -16.44 7.29 -17.36
N ASP A 928 -16.16 7.84 -18.53
CA ASP A 928 -16.38 9.25 -18.85
C ASP A 928 -17.59 9.40 -19.78
N VAL A 929 -18.68 9.98 -19.27
CA VAL A 929 -19.91 10.21 -20.07
C VAL A 929 -19.95 11.64 -20.57
N GLU A 930 -19.81 11.83 -21.88
CA GLU A 930 -19.74 13.14 -22.53
C GLU A 930 -20.95 13.46 -23.41
N PHE A 931 -21.39 14.72 -23.34
CA PHE A 931 -22.35 15.30 -24.28
C PHE A 931 -21.73 16.40 -25.12
N THR A 932 -21.70 16.20 -26.43
CA THR A 932 -21.12 17.16 -27.39
C THR A 932 -22.17 18.07 -28.05
N GLY A 933 -23.45 17.84 -27.77
CA GLY A 933 -24.56 18.56 -28.38
C GLY A 933 -24.81 19.97 -27.82
N SER A 934 -25.84 20.60 -28.34
CA SER A 934 -26.29 21.96 -27.96
C SER A 934 -27.62 21.97 -27.18
N GLY A 935 -28.29 20.83 -27.10
CA GLY A 935 -29.54 20.58 -26.37
C GLY A 935 -29.36 20.22 -24.89
N HIS A 936 -30.26 19.40 -24.36
CA HIS A 936 -30.15 18.85 -23.01
C HIS A 936 -29.40 17.51 -23.09
N SER A 937 -28.39 17.34 -22.25
CA SER A 937 -27.74 16.05 -22.03
C SER A 937 -28.67 15.21 -21.14
N ASN A 938 -29.24 14.13 -21.68
CA ASN A 938 -29.85 13.09 -20.85
C ASN A 938 -28.75 12.06 -20.52
N ALA A 939 -27.70 12.55 -19.86
CA ALA A 939 -26.46 11.82 -19.61
C ALA A 939 -26.46 11.25 -18.19
N GLY A 940 -26.28 9.94 -18.04
CA GLY A 940 -26.20 9.26 -16.76
C GLY A 940 -25.05 8.26 -16.71
N GLY A 941 -24.45 8.08 -15.54
CA GLY A 941 -23.30 7.18 -15.38
C GLY A 941 -23.62 5.70 -15.53
N VAL A 942 -24.84 5.27 -15.20
CA VAL A 942 -25.32 3.91 -15.49
C VAL A 942 -26.31 3.96 -16.65
N LEU A 943 -27.33 4.81 -16.53
CA LEU A 943 -28.44 4.86 -17.48
C LEU A 943 -28.67 6.26 -18.03
N GLY A 944 -28.76 6.42 -19.35
CA GLY A 944 -29.09 7.71 -19.95
C GLY A 944 -30.51 8.17 -19.63
N ALA A 945 -31.50 7.30 -19.86
CA ALA A 945 -32.89 7.55 -19.49
C ALA A 945 -33.66 6.28 -19.12
N THR A 946 -34.60 6.38 -18.17
CA THR A 946 -35.50 5.27 -17.81
C THR A 946 -36.60 5.03 -18.87
N SER A 947 -37.26 3.88 -18.80
CA SER A 947 -38.42 3.56 -19.64
C SER A 947 -39.66 4.40 -19.25
N TYR A 948 -40.69 4.36 -20.09
CA TYR A 948 -42.02 4.87 -19.70
C TYR A 948 -42.85 3.86 -18.92
N VAL A 949 -42.32 2.66 -18.72
CA VAL A 949 -42.85 1.60 -17.86
C VAL A 949 -42.02 1.59 -16.59
N ASP A 950 -42.69 1.50 -15.43
CA ASP A 950 -42.02 1.47 -14.13
C ASP A 950 -41.00 0.32 -14.06
N SER A 951 -39.76 0.66 -13.73
CA SER A 951 -38.67 -0.31 -13.54
C SER A 951 -38.18 -0.31 -12.09
N GLU A 952 -37.62 -1.45 -11.66
CA GLU A 952 -36.95 -1.60 -10.37
C GLU A 952 -35.44 -1.74 -10.64
N PHE A 953 -34.67 -0.86 -10.01
CA PHE A 953 -33.22 -0.76 -10.10
C PHE A 953 -32.64 -1.19 -8.75
N ASP A 954 -31.87 -2.27 -8.74
CA ASP A 954 -31.25 -2.88 -7.58
C ASP A 954 -29.73 -3.05 -7.80
N GLN A 955 -28.98 -3.63 -6.86
CA GLN A 955 -27.61 -4.17 -7.00
C GLN A 955 -26.72 -3.47 -8.06
N MET A 956 -26.47 -2.17 -7.91
CA MET A 956 -25.66 -1.41 -8.88
C MET A 956 -24.83 -0.33 -8.20
N TYR A 957 -23.71 0.02 -8.82
CA TYR A 957 -22.96 1.21 -8.44
C TYR A 957 -22.29 1.92 -9.62
N THR A 958 -21.75 3.11 -9.36
CA THR A 958 -21.00 3.89 -10.34
C THR A 958 -20.01 4.86 -9.66
N ASN A 959 -18.81 5.02 -10.20
CA ASN A 959 -17.79 5.97 -9.70
C ASN A 959 -17.44 7.09 -10.71
N VAL A 960 -18.41 7.49 -11.54
CA VAL A 960 -18.08 8.08 -12.84
C VAL A 960 -18.09 9.60 -12.90
N SER A 961 -17.43 10.11 -13.94
CA SER A 961 -17.49 11.50 -14.36
C SER A 961 -18.56 11.68 -15.45
N VAL A 962 -19.48 12.64 -15.25
CA VAL A 962 -20.54 12.96 -16.23
C VAL A 962 -20.45 14.43 -16.62
N SER A 963 -20.20 14.69 -17.90
CA SER A 963 -20.08 16.04 -18.45
C SER A 963 -21.31 16.44 -19.29
N GLY A 964 -21.93 17.57 -18.95
CA GLY A 964 -23.14 18.05 -19.65
C GLY A 964 -24.05 18.94 -18.79
N THR A 965 -25.04 19.58 -19.41
CA THR A 965 -26.04 20.36 -18.65
C THR A 965 -27.17 19.44 -18.16
N SER A 966 -27.20 19.15 -16.85
CA SER A 966 -28.19 18.26 -16.20
C SER A 966 -27.90 16.75 -16.39
N GLY A 967 -26.63 16.34 -16.27
CA GLY A 967 -26.26 14.94 -16.09
C GLY A 967 -26.45 14.46 -14.64
N GLY A 968 -26.55 13.16 -14.42
CA GLY A 968 -26.65 12.56 -13.09
C GLY A 968 -25.73 11.36 -12.93
N ALA A 969 -25.21 11.13 -11.72
CA ALA A 969 -24.26 10.04 -11.47
C ALA A 969 -24.85 8.68 -11.87
N LEU A 970 -26.10 8.37 -11.49
CA LEU A 970 -26.75 7.12 -11.87
C LEU A 970 -27.55 7.27 -13.17
N VAL A 971 -28.41 8.28 -13.23
CA VAL A 971 -29.41 8.40 -14.31
C VAL A 971 -29.54 9.81 -14.87
N GLY A 972 -29.48 9.93 -16.20
CA GLY A 972 -29.63 11.23 -16.85
C GLY A 972 -31.05 11.78 -16.74
N SER A 973 -32.06 10.98 -17.13
CA SER A 973 -33.47 11.38 -17.09
C SER A 973 -34.39 10.27 -16.59
N ILE A 974 -35.18 10.59 -15.55
CA ILE A 974 -36.24 9.70 -15.07
C ILE A 974 -37.54 10.06 -15.80
N LEU A 975 -38.00 9.15 -16.65
CA LEU A 975 -39.23 9.28 -17.45
C LEU A 975 -40.45 8.76 -16.68
N GLN A 976 -41.64 9.31 -16.96
CA GLN A 976 -42.87 8.95 -16.23
C GLN A 976 -44.10 8.91 -17.14
N GLN A 977 -44.91 7.85 -17.01
CA GLN A 977 -46.25 7.79 -17.58
C GLN A 977 -47.34 8.22 -16.57
N SER A 978 -48.38 8.90 -17.06
CA SER A 978 -49.46 9.37 -16.18
C SER A 978 -50.39 8.24 -15.71
N GLY A 979 -50.32 7.86 -14.44
CA GLY A 979 -51.31 7.00 -13.79
C GLY A 979 -50.82 5.64 -13.27
N GLU A 980 -49.51 5.36 -13.35
CA GLU A 980 -48.88 4.13 -12.88
C GLU A 980 -48.17 4.34 -11.53
N SER A 981 -47.29 3.44 -11.09
CA SER A 981 -46.31 3.73 -10.02
C SER A 981 -45.21 4.62 -10.64
N GLY A 982 -44.06 4.81 -10.02
CA GLY A 982 -42.90 5.38 -10.71
C GLY A 982 -41.71 4.46 -10.44
N ASP A 983 -40.60 4.68 -11.14
CA ASP A 983 -39.37 3.90 -10.97
C ASP A 983 -38.96 3.76 -9.51
N VAL A 984 -38.41 2.60 -9.16
CA VAL A 984 -37.94 2.26 -7.82
C VAL A 984 -36.44 2.03 -7.87
N PHE A 985 -35.68 2.85 -7.16
CA PHE A 985 -34.27 2.60 -6.87
C PHE A 985 -34.18 2.11 -5.43
N THR A 986 -33.63 0.91 -5.23
CA THR A 986 -33.49 0.28 -3.91
C THR A 986 -32.33 0.91 -3.12
N ASN A 987 -32.09 0.41 -1.91
CA ASN A 987 -30.95 0.78 -1.08
C ASN A 987 -29.64 0.06 -1.48
N ALA A 988 -29.66 -0.85 -2.45
CA ALA A 988 -28.46 -1.49 -3.00
C ALA A 988 -27.99 -0.80 -4.30
N VAL A 989 -28.36 0.46 -4.48
CA VAL A 989 -27.91 1.31 -5.60
C VAL A 989 -27.03 2.41 -5.04
N TYR A 990 -25.80 2.53 -5.54
CA TYR A 990 -24.75 3.39 -4.99
C TYR A 990 -24.13 4.31 -6.04
N TRP A 991 -23.63 5.48 -5.63
CA TRP A 991 -22.74 6.27 -6.48
C TRP A 991 -21.69 7.01 -5.65
N ASP A 992 -20.55 7.25 -6.28
CA ASP A 992 -19.47 8.01 -5.68
C ASP A 992 -19.78 9.52 -5.70
N ARG A 993 -19.98 10.09 -4.51
CA ARG A 993 -20.28 11.52 -4.31
C ARG A 993 -19.05 12.40 -4.39
N THR A 994 -17.85 11.81 -4.34
CA THR A 994 -16.59 12.52 -4.58
C THR A 994 -16.53 12.96 -6.04
N GLU A 995 -17.00 12.09 -6.95
CA GLU A 995 -16.95 12.30 -8.40
C GLU A 995 -18.14 13.10 -8.94
N HIS A 996 -19.36 12.85 -8.44
CA HIS A 996 -20.54 13.59 -8.90
C HIS A 996 -21.58 13.85 -7.79
N GLU A 997 -22.01 15.12 -7.65
CA GLU A 997 -22.84 15.56 -6.50
C GLU A 997 -24.28 14.99 -6.50
N ASP A 998 -24.91 14.87 -7.67
CA ASP A 998 -26.33 14.50 -7.81
C ASP A 998 -26.49 13.15 -8.53
N GLY A 999 -27.28 12.23 -7.95
CA GLY A 999 -27.57 10.91 -8.54
C GLY A 999 -28.44 10.94 -9.81
N TYR A 1000 -29.16 12.04 -10.09
CA TYR A 1000 -29.94 12.19 -11.32
C TYR A 1000 -29.88 13.58 -11.93
N GLY A 1001 -29.94 13.64 -13.26
CA GLY A 1001 -29.88 14.89 -14.01
C GLY A 1001 -31.22 15.63 -14.10
N ARG A 1002 -32.29 14.93 -14.51
CA ARG A 1002 -33.61 15.54 -14.70
C ARG A 1002 -34.77 14.58 -14.42
N GLN A 1003 -35.91 15.16 -13.99
CA GLN A 1003 -37.20 14.47 -13.90
C GLN A 1003 -38.21 15.11 -14.86
N GLU A 1004 -38.76 14.33 -15.81
CA GLU A 1004 -39.82 14.80 -16.72
C GLU A 1004 -41.21 14.33 -16.25
N GLY A 1005 -42.04 15.26 -15.75
CA GLY A 1005 -43.42 14.97 -15.33
C GLY A 1005 -44.37 16.16 -15.38
N SER A 1006 -45.60 15.94 -15.84
CA SER A 1006 -46.70 16.91 -15.67
C SER A 1006 -47.24 16.80 -14.24
N GLY A 1007 -47.56 17.91 -13.55
CA GLY A 1007 -47.82 18.00 -12.10
C GLY A 1007 -48.98 17.20 -11.47
N THR A 1008 -49.37 16.07 -12.04
CA THR A 1008 -50.24 15.02 -11.50
C THR A 1008 -49.65 13.60 -11.62
N THR A 1009 -48.35 13.44 -11.93
CA THR A 1009 -47.67 12.13 -12.05
C THR A 1009 -47.22 11.54 -10.70
N PRO A 1010 -47.07 10.21 -10.59
CA PRO A 1010 -46.44 9.52 -9.46
C PRO A 1010 -44.99 9.98 -9.25
N THR A 1011 -44.45 9.86 -8.04
CA THR A 1011 -43.06 10.23 -7.72
C THR A 1011 -42.24 8.93 -7.65
N PRO A 1012 -41.05 8.85 -8.27
CA PRO A 1012 -40.17 7.69 -8.16
C PRO A 1012 -39.77 7.50 -6.69
N THR A 1013 -39.45 6.26 -6.35
CA THR A 1013 -38.90 5.90 -5.04
C THR A 1013 -37.39 5.90 -5.15
N LEU A 1014 -36.72 6.83 -4.44
CA LEU A 1014 -35.27 6.99 -4.49
C LEU A 1014 -34.70 6.56 -3.13
N ASN A 1015 -34.41 5.27 -2.95
CA ASN A 1015 -33.78 4.74 -1.73
C ASN A 1015 -32.27 4.49 -1.88
N TRP A 1016 -31.69 4.87 -3.01
CA TRP A 1016 -30.26 4.76 -3.31
C TRP A 1016 -29.38 5.47 -2.27
N ASN A 1017 -28.09 5.24 -2.33
CA ASN A 1017 -27.11 5.71 -1.35
C ASN A 1017 -25.93 6.41 -2.02
N ASP A 1018 -25.64 7.64 -1.60
CA ASP A 1018 -24.36 8.29 -1.92
C ASP A 1018 -23.27 7.83 -0.93
N ARG A 1019 -22.06 7.60 -1.42
CA ARG A 1019 -20.87 7.21 -0.64
C ARG A 1019 -19.65 7.95 -1.18
N ALA A 1020 -18.66 8.21 -0.33
CA ALA A 1020 -17.33 8.63 -0.81
C ALA A 1020 -16.54 7.42 -1.30
N THR A 1021 -15.54 7.65 -2.12
CA THR A 1021 -14.55 6.67 -2.60
C THR A 1021 -14.08 5.70 -1.51
N GLU A 1022 -13.57 6.21 -0.38
CA GLU A 1022 -13.10 5.41 0.76
C GLU A 1022 -14.18 4.51 1.40
N GLU A 1023 -15.46 4.82 1.18
CA GLU A 1023 -16.62 4.05 1.68
C GLU A 1023 -17.12 3.02 0.64
N MET A 1024 -16.53 3.02 -0.57
CA MET A 1024 -16.87 2.16 -1.71
C MET A 1024 -15.73 1.23 -2.15
N THR A 1025 -14.55 1.32 -1.53
CA THR A 1025 -13.39 0.47 -1.85
C THR A 1025 -12.90 -0.34 -0.64
N GLY A 1026 -12.14 -1.41 -0.92
CA GLY A 1026 -11.51 -2.29 0.06
C GLY A 1026 -12.42 -3.38 0.61
N LEU A 1027 -11.86 -4.34 1.35
CA LEU A 1027 -12.57 -5.54 1.83
C LEU A 1027 -13.76 -5.25 2.77
N ASN A 1028 -13.71 -4.13 3.50
CA ASN A 1028 -14.75 -3.75 4.45
C ASN A 1028 -16.03 -3.18 3.79
N VAL A 1029 -16.10 -3.08 2.45
CA VAL A 1029 -17.32 -2.70 1.71
C VAL A 1029 -18.57 -3.50 2.09
N ILE A 1030 -18.38 -4.73 2.57
CA ILE A 1030 -19.42 -5.63 3.08
C ILE A 1030 -20.13 -5.09 4.34
N GLU A 1031 -19.55 -4.12 5.05
CA GLU A 1031 -20.07 -3.63 6.32
C GLU A 1031 -21.30 -2.70 6.19
N ASP A 1032 -22.12 -2.70 7.26
CA ASP A 1032 -23.24 -1.79 7.44
C ASP A 1032 -22.78 -0.31 7.40
N GLY A 1033 -23.28 0.46 6.43
CA GLY A 1033 -22.96 1.88 6.26
C GLY A 1033 -22.02 2.17 5.10
N ARG A 1034 -21.32 1.16 4.58
CA ARG A 1034 -20.57 1.19 3.32
C ARG A 1034 -21.49 0.71 2.18
N MET A 1035 -21.11 -0.38 1.50
CA MET A 1035 -21.85 -0.99 0.39
C MET A 1035 -22.54 -2.30 0.75
N GLY A 1036 -22.63 -2.66 2.04
CA GLY A 1036 -23.21 -3.93 2.53
C GLY A 1036 -24.70 -4.21 2.24
N ASN A 1037 -25.38 -3.45 1.36
CA ASN A 1037 -26.65 -3.90 0.77
C ASN A 1037 -26.46 -4.59 -0.58
N LEU A 1038 -25.25 -4.60 -1.14
CA LEU A 1038 -24.88 -5.50 -2.22
C LEU A 1038 -24.85 -6.95 -1.69
N ASN A 1039 -25.25 -7.91 -2.53
CA ASN A 1039 -25.24 -9.32 -2.19
C ASN A 1039 -23.85 -9.90 -2.48
N PHE A 1040 -22.98 -9.97 -1.47
CA PHE A 1040 -21.63 -10.51 -1.63
C PHE A 1040 -21.58 -12.05 -1.71
N GLU A 1041 -20.49 -12.61 -2.23
CA GLU A 1041 -20.27 -14.06 -2.41
C GLU A 1041 -20.45 -14.85 -1.09
N GLU A 1042 -20.04 -14.28 0.05
CA GLU A 1042 -20.26 -14.87 1.38
C GLU A 1042 -21.75 -15.13 1.70
N GLU A 1043 -22.65 -14.33 1.11
CA GLU A 1043 -24.10 -14.46 1.24
C GLU A 1043 -24.74 -15.25 0.07
N GLY A 1044 -23.92 -15.75 -0.86
CA GLY A 1044 -24.32 -16.43 -2.08
C GLY A 1044 -24.81 -15.48 -3.18
N GLY A 1045 -24.34 -14.23 -3.17
CA GLY A 1045 -24.55 -13.26 -4.25
C GLY A 1045 -23.34 -13.13 -5.17
N PRO A 1046 -23.42 -12.27 -6.21
CA PRO A 1046 -22.41 -12.23 -7.27
C PRO A 1046 -21.23 -11.27 -7.00
N TRP A 1047 -21.27 -10.49 -5.92
CA TRP A 1047 -20.27 -9.46 -5.66
C TRP A 1047 -19.09 -10.00 -4.84
N ALA A 1048 -17.88 -9.77 -5.32
CA ALA A 1048 -16.64 -9.98 -4.57
C ALA A 1048 -16.11 -8.64 -4.06
N ALA A 1049 -15.62 -8.62 -2.82
CA ALA A 1049 -14.89 -7.46 -2.30
C ALA A 1049 -13.42 -7.56 -2.73
N VAL A 1050 -12.84 -6.46 -3.18
CA VAL A 1050 -11.46 -6.43 -3.70
C VAL A 1050 -10.58 -5.57 -2.78
N PRO A 1051 -9.36 -6.00 -2.42
CA PRO A 1051 -8.41 -5.18 -1.67
C PRO A 1051 -8.14 -3.85 -2.37
N ASP A 1052 -8.21 -2.74 -1.63
CA ASP A 1052 -8.01 -1.36 -2.09
C ASP A 1052 -8.75 -0.90 -3.35
N ASP A 1053 -9.65 -1.70 -3.92
CA ASP A 1053 -10.44 -1.39 -5.11
C ASP A 1053 -11.96 -1.55 -4.86
N TYR A 1054 -12.77 -1.18 -5.85
CA TYR A 1054 -14.22 -1.32 -5.82
C TYR A 1054 -14.67 -2.80 -5.95
N PRO A 1055 -15.86 -3.17 -5.44
CA PRO A 1055 -16.40 -4.52 -5.60
C PRO A 1055 -16.55 -4.94 -7.06
N ARG A 1056 -16.05 -6.12 -7.45
CA ARG A 1056 -16.18 -6.70 -8.79
C ARG A 1056 -17.16 -7.88 -8.78
N PHE A 1057 -17.59 -8.37 -9.94
CA PHE A 1057 -18.33 -9.62 -10.00
C PHE A 1057 -17.39 -10.84 -9.97
N GLY A 1058 -17.83 -11.94 -9.38
CA GLY A 1058 -17.04 -13.17 -9.30
C GLY A 1058 -16.61 -13.71 -10.67
N TRP A 1059 -17.47 -13.59 -11.69
CA TRP A 1059 -17.14 -14.05 -13.05
C TRP A 1059 -15.99 -13.26 -13.69
N GLU A 1060 -15.81 -11.98 -13.34
CA GLU A 1060 -14.70 -11.18 -13.85
C GLU A 1060 -13.37 -11.70 -13.31
N LEU A 1061 -13.37 -12.06 -12.02
CA LEU A 1061 -12.22 -12.62 -11.32
C LEU A 1061 -11.86 -14.02 -11.86
N GLU A 1062 -12.87 -14.83 -12.16
CA GLU A 1062 -12.71 -16.14 -12.82
C GLU A 1062 -12.10 -15.99 -14.21
N ALA A 1063 -12.56 -15.02 -15.00
CA ALA A 1063 -12.06 -14.80 -16.35
C ALA A 1063 -10.68 -14.13 -16.38
N GLU A 1064 -10.27 -13.44 -15.32
CA GLU A 1064 -8.89 -12.93 -15.15
C GLU A 1064 -7.92 -14.03 -14.67
N GLY A 1065 -8.40 -15.25 -14.39
CA GLY A 1065 -7.57 -16.40 -14.02
C GLY A 1065 -6.83 -16.24 -12.68
N ILE A 1066 -7.24 -15.26 -11.86
CA ILE A 1066 -6.45 -14.82 -10.72
C ILE A 1066 -6.30 -15.91 -9.66
N PHE A 1067 -5.17 -15.88 -8.98
CA PHE A 1067 -4.93 -16.69 -7.80
C PHE A 1067 -5.31 -15.92 -6.56
N GLU A 1068 -6.41 -16.31 -5.92
CA GLU A 1068 -6.76 -15.85 -4.59
C GLU A 1068 -5.89 -16.54 -3.55
N VAL A 1069 -5.52 -15.78 -2.53
CA VAL A 1069 -4.80 -16.28 -1.36
C VAL A 1069 -5.61 -15.92 -0.14
N ASP A 1070 -5.89 -16.91 0.70
CA ASP A 1070 -6.59 -16.74 1.97
C ASP A 1070 -5.76 -17.41 3.07
N ILE A 1071 -5.38 -16.64 4.09
CA ILE A 1071 -4.65 -17.18 5.23
C ILE A 1071 -5.64 -17.97 6.10
N ASN A 1072 -5.47 -19.30 6.10
CA ASN A 1072 -6.31 -20.20 6.88
C ASN A 1072 -5.97 -20.17 8.37
N ASN A 1073 -4.66 -20.15 8.64
CA ASN A 1073 -4.13 -20.29 9.98
C ASN A 1073 -2.73 -19.70 10.04
N VAL A 1074 -2.50 -18.96 11.11
CA VAL A 1074 -1.18 -18.47 11.47
C VAL A 1074 -0.81 -19.16 12.78
N GLU A 1075 0.25 -19.98 12.77
CA GLU A 1075 0.76 -20.54 14.03
C GLU A 1075 1.58 -19.49 14.77
N ASN A 1076 1.06 -19.04 15.90
CA ASN A 1076 1.84 -18.29 16.88
C ASN A 1076 2.97 -19.18 17.41
N VAL A 1077 4.19 -18.69 17.30
CA VAL A 1077 5.39 -19.37 17.78
C VAL A 1077 6.14 -18.48 18.76
N ASN A 1078 7.13 -19.01 19.47
CA ASN A 1078 8.02 -18.13 20.22
C ASN A 1078 9.08 -17.56 19.29
N ALA A 1079 9.57 -16.36 19.58
CA ALA A 1079 10.70 -15.75 18.89
C ALA A 1079 11.90 -16.71 18.89
N SER A 1080 12.63 -16.82 17.78
CA SER A 1080 13.63 -17.86 17.46
C SER A 1080 13.09 -19.25 17.06
N GLU A 1081 11.78 -19.44 17.00
CA GLU A 1081 11.14 -20.63 16.41
C GLU A 1081 10.56 -20.32 15.01
N SER A 1082 10.44 -21.33 14.16
CA SER A 1082 9.88 -21.14 12.82
C SER A 1082 8.35 -21.04 12.90
N ALA A 1083 7.81 -19.89 12.47
CA ALA A 1083 6.37 -19.67 12.32
C ALA A 1083 5.90 -20.32 11.01
N THR A 1084 4.84 -21.12 11.08
CA THR A 1084 4.21 -21.69 9.88
C THR A 1084 2.88 -21.00 9.62
N ILE A 1085 2.75 -20.43 8.43
CA ILE A 1085 1.54 -19.80 7.92
C ILE A 1085 0.92 -20.79 6.93
N GLU A 1086 -0.28 -21.26 7.24
CA GLU A 1086 -1.09 -22.07 6.33
C GLU A 1086 -2.02 -21.15 5.54
N ALA A 1087 -1.88 -21.13 4.22
CA ALA A 1087 -2.74 -20.39 3.31
C ALA A 1087 -3.43 -21.32 2.31
N THR A 1088 -4.67 -21.02 1.95
CA THR A 1088 -5.35 -21.62 0.79
C THR A 1088 -5.06 -20.73 -0.39
N VAL A 1089 -4.53 -21.35 -1.44
CA VAL A 1089 -4.43 -20.73 -2.75
C VAL A 1089 -5.57 -21.28 -3.58
N THR A 1090 -6.44 -20.39 -4.06
CA THR A 1090 -7.60 -20.73 -4.89
C THR A 1090 -7.35 -20.14 -6.27
N SER A 1091 -7.14 -20.99 -7.27
CA SER A 1091 -7.18 -20.53 -8.64
C SER A 1091 -8.63 -20.28 -9.04
N ARG A 1092 -8.90 -19.08 -9.56
CA ARG A 1092 -10.20 -18.77 -10.16
C ARG A 1092 -10.23 -19.13 -11.66
N ASP A 1093 -9.11 -19.57 -12.22
CA ASP A 1093 -9.01 -20.03 -13.61
C ASP A 1093 -9.68 -21.43 -13.77
N PRO A 1094 -10.78 -21.54 -14.52
CA PRO A 1094 -11.44 -22.82 -14.77
C PRO A 1094 -10.70 -23.73 -15.76
N ASP A 1095 -9.77 -23.19 -16.55
CA ASP A 1095 -9.11 -23.85 -17.68
C ASP A 1095 -7.60 -24.10 -17.47
N LEU A 1096 -7.07 -23.77 -16.28
CA LEU A 1096 -5.68 -24.00 -15.86
C LEU A 1096 -5.18 -25.43 -16.19
N ASP A 1097 -4.04 -25.55 -16.87
CA ASP A 1097 -3.42 -26.81 -17.34
C ASP A 1097 -2.03 -27.08 -16.71
N GLU A 1098 -1.55 -28.34 -16.73
CA GLU A 1098 -0.23 -28.73 -16.18
C GLU A 1098 0.98 -28.06 -16.89
N GLU A 1099 0.79 -27.46 -18.07
CA GLU A 1099 1.85 -26.84 -18.87
C GLU A 1099 2.00 -25.33 -18.62
N ASP A 1100 1.07 -24.70 -17.88
CA ASP A 1100 1.10 -23.28 -17.55
C ASP A 1100 2.19 -22.94 -16.51
N VAL A 1101 2.59 -21.66 -16.49
CA VAL A 1101 3.67 -21.16 -15.61
C VAL A 1101 3.23 -21.27 -14.14
N PRO A 1102 4.10 -21.75 -13.23
CA PRO A 1102 3.81 -21.79 -11.80
C PRO A 1102 3.57 -20.39 -11.23
N GLN A 1103 2.53 -20.24 -10.41
CA GLN A 1103 2.26 -19.01 -9.68
C GLN A 1103 3.16 -18.92 -8.44
N ILE A 1104 3.85 -17.77 -8.26
CA ILE A 1104 4.70 -17.53 -7.09
C ILE A 1104 3.88 -16.90 -5.95
N ILE A 1105 3.82 -17.58 -4.82
CA ILE A 1105 3.17 -17.11 -3.60
C ILE A 1105 4.23 -16.66 -2.60
N THR A 1106 4.11 -15.43 -2.12
CA THR A 1106 5.08 -14.75 -1.26
C THR A 1106 4.52 -14.53 0.13
N LEU A 1107 5.30 -14.81 1.17
CA LEU A 1107 5.02 -14.43 2.56
C LEU A 1107 5.85 -13.20 2.92
N THR A 1108 5.18 -12.16 3.38
CA THR A 1108 5.78 -10.92 3.86
C THR A 1108 5.51 -10.78 5.35
N ASN A 1109 6.54 -10.46 6.13
CA ASN A 1109 6.42 -10.24 7.57
C ASN A 1109 5.80 -8.85 7.88
N PRO A 1110 5.49 -8.54 9.15
CA PRO A 1110 4.89 -7.26 9.54
C PRO A 1110 5.71 -6.02 9.19
N ASP A 1111 7.01 -6.16 8.92
CA ASP A 1111 7.92 -5.09 8.53
C ASP A 1111 7.96 -4.85 7.00
N GLY A 1112 7.17 -5.61 6.23
CA GLY A 1112 7.12 -5.51 4.78
C GLY A 1112 8.25 -6.25 4.06
N GLN A 1113 9.02 -7.08 4.77
CA GLN A 1113 10.08 -7.91 4.18
C GLN A 1113 9.54 -9.26 3.75
N VAL A 1114 9.91 -9.71 2.54
CA VAL A 1114 9.63 -11.07 2.08
C VAL A 1114 10.47 -12.06 2.89
N VAL A 1115 9.80 -13.02 3.54
CA VAL A 1115 10.42 -14.01 4.44
C VAL A 1115 10.28 -15.45 3.96
N ASP A 1116 9.37 -15.75 3.03
CA ASP A 1116 9.28 -17.05 2.34
C ASP A 1116 8.58 -16.93 0.99
N THR A 1117 8.85 -17.85 0.06
CA THR A 1117 8.18 -17.94 -1.25
C THR A 1117 7.91 -19.38 -1.66
N LYS A 1118 6.83 -19.60 -2.41
CA LYS A 1118 6.43 -20.94 -2.87
C LYS A 1118 5.70 -20.92 -4.19
N GLU A 1119 6.08 -21.83 -5.08
CA GLU A 1119 5.41 -22.06 -6.35
C GLU A 1119 4.17 -22.95 -6.20
N VAL A 1120 3.09 -22.60 -6.89
CA VAL A 1120 1.86 -23.40 -7.03
C VAL A 1120 1.59 -23.66 -8.51
N VAL A 1121 1.37 -24.93 -8.87
CA VAL A 1121 0.97 -25.35 -10.23
C VAL A 1121 -0.40 -26.04 -10.21
N GLU A 1122 -1.03 -26.23 -11.39
CA GLU A 1122 -2.30 -26.97 -11.52
C GLU A 1122 -2.29 -28.30 -10.77
N SER A 1123 -1.20 -29.06 -10.87
CA SER A 1123 -1.14 -30.41 -10.30
C SER A 1123 -1.18 -30.44 -8.76
N ASP A 1124 -0.98 -29.29 -8.11
CA ASP A 1124 -1.13 -29.10 -6.67
C ASP A 1124 -2.58 -28.80 -6.25
N LEU A 1125 -3.43 -28.34 -7.17
CA LEU A 1125 -4.83 -27.99 -6.94
C LEU A 1125 -5.72 -29.25 -6.84
N ASN A 1126 -6.79 -29.13 -6.05
CA ASN A 1126 -7.78 -30.18 -5.87
C ASN A 1126 -8.94 -30.08 -6.90
N GLU A 1127 -9.96 -30.95 -6.80
CA GLU A 1127 -11.12 -30.95 -7.73
C GLU A 1127 -11.95 -29.66 -7.68
N ASP A 1128 -11.74 -28.81 -6.67
CA ASP A 1128 -12.41 -27.53 -6.44
C ASP A 1128 -11.49 -26.31 -6.75
N GLY A 1129 -10.30 -26.51 -7.35
CA GLY A 1129 -9.39 -25.41 -7.74
C GLY A 1129 -8.51 -24.86 -6.62
N GLU A 1130 -8.49 -25.52 -5.46
CA GLU A 1130 -7.83 -25.04 -4.25
C GLU A 1130 -6.64 -25.92 -3.86
N THR A 1131 -5.60 -25.32 -3.30
CA THR A 1131 -4.53 -26.05 -2.60
C THR A 1131 -4.16 -25.37 -1.29
N GLU A 1132 -3.80 -26.16 -0.29
CA GLU A 1132 -3.30 -25.66 0.99
C GLU A 1132 -1.76 -25.65 0.93
N ILE A 1133 -1.17 -24.48 1.14
CA ILE A 1133 0.28 -24.32 1.25
C ILE A 1133 0.68 -23.92 2.67
N GLU A 1134 1.83 -24.44 3.09
CA GLU A 1134 2.57 -23.97 4.26
C GLU A 1134 3.72 -23.08 3.77
N LEU A 1135 3.82 -21.87 4.32
CA LEU A 1135 4.92 -20.92 4.21
C LEU A 1135 5.58 -20.79 5.59
N GLU A 1136 6.91 -20.78 5.65
CA GLU A 1136 7.71 -20.79 6.89
C GLU A 1136 8.51 -19.50 7.06
N TRP A 1137 8.19 -18.72 8.09
CA TRP A 1137 9.02 -17.61 8.53
C TRP A 1137 9.96 -18.07 9.65
N GLN A 1138 11.28 -18.00 9.44
CA GLN A 1138 12.26 -18.22 10.51
C GLN A 1138 12.32 -16.98 11.39
N THR A 1139 11.58 -16.99 12.51
CA THR A 1139 11.49 -15.81 13.38
C THR A 1139 12.78 -15.60 14.16
N SER A 1140 13.23 -14.36 14.29
CA SER A 1140 14.36 -13.95 15.12
C SER A 1140 13.90 -13.69 16.57
N LEU A 1141 14.82 -13.36 17.49
CA LEU A 1141 14.45 -12.93 18.84
C LEU A 1141 13.78 -11.54 18.86
N ASN A 1142 13.90 -10.78 17.77
CA ASN A 1142 13.36 -9.43 17.61
C ASN A 1142 12.02 -9.41 16.86
N ASP A 1143 11.53 -10.58 16.47
CA ASP A 1143 10.25 -10.73 15.77
C ASP A 1143 9.10 -10.92 16.79
N ASP A 1144 9.37 -10.83 18.10
CA ASP A 1144 8.35 -10.96 19.15
C ASP A 1144 7.40 -9.76 19.18
N GLY A 1145 6.12 -10.05 19.33
CA GLY A 1145 5.07 -9.05 19.19
C GLY A 1145 3.95 -9.51 18.27
N SER A 1146 2.96 -8.64 18.13
CA SER A 1146 1.82 -8.88 17.25
C SER A 1146 1.90 -7.97 16.03
N GLY A 1147 1.95 -8.56 14.85
CA GLY A 1147 1.93 -7.84 13.58
C GLY A 1147 0.98 -8.52 12.60
N GLU A 1148 0.90 -8.03 11.36
CA GLU A 1148 0.20 -8.76 10.29
C GLU A 1148 1.21 -9.36 9.33
N VAL A 1149 1.08 -10.65 9.08
CA VAL A 1149 1.77 -11.30 7.97
C VAL A 1149 0.88 -11.19 6.75
N THR A 1150 1.48 -10.91 5.61
CA THR A 1150 0.78 -10.81 4.33
C THR A 1150 1.23 -11.94 3.43
N VAL A 1151 0.30 -12.77 2.99
CA VAL A 1151 0.53 -13.74 1.92
C VAL A 1151 0.02 -13.14 0.62
N ARG A 1152 0.82 -13.18 -0.44
CA ARG A 1152 0.54 -12.53 -1.71
C ARG A 1152 0.84 -13.45 -2.90
N SER A 1153 -0.12 -13.62 -3.81
CA SER A 1153 0.10 -14.09 -5.18
C SER A 1153 0.40 -12.90 -6.10
N GLU A 1154 0.67 -13.13 -7.38
CA GLU A 1154 0.87 -12.02 -8.33
C GLU A 1154 -0.39 -11.13 -8.46
N ASP A 1155 -1.57 -11.68 -8.14
CA ASP A 1155 -2.87 -11.03 -8.35
C ASP A 1155 -3.54 -10.51 -7.07
N ARG A 1156 -3.28 -11.15 -5.92
CA ARG A 1156 -4.03 -10.97 -4.66
C ARG A 1156 -3.13 -11.04 -3.45
N GLU A 1157 -3.54 -10.39 -2.38
CA GLU A 1157 -2.94 -10.55 -1.06
C GLU A 1157 -3.99 -10.69 0.02
N ASP A 1158 -3.67 -11.46 1.05
CA ASP A 1158 -4.41 -11.56 2.29
C ASP A 1158 -3.47 -11.34 3.47
N SER A 1159 -3.96 -10.66 4.48
CA SER A 1159 -3.19 -10.31 5.68
C SER A 1159 -3.88 -10.87 6.90
N ALA A 1160 -3.10 -11.49 7.78
CA ALA A 1160 -3.60 -12.03 9.03
C ALA A 1160 -2.69 -11.64 10.18
N PRO A 1161 -3.26 -11.39 11.37
CA PRO A 1161 -2.45 -11.11 12.54
C PRO A 1161 -1.68 -12.36 12.96
N ILE A 1162 -0.39 -12.20 13.20
CA ILE A 1162 0.47 -13.16 13.86
C ILE A 1162 0.83 -12.61 15.24
N GLU A 1163 0.85 -13.46 16.27
CA GLU A 1163 1.49 -13.13 17.55
C GLU A 1163 2.70 -14.05 17.73
N ILE A 1164 3.89 -13.47 17.72
CA ILE A 1164 5.11 -14.18 18.09
C ILE A 1164 5.33 -13.92 19.56
N GLU A 1165 5.16 -14.96 20.38
CA GLU A 1165 5.40 -14.85 21.82
C GLU A 1165 6.92 -14.68 22.05
N PRO A 1166 7.37 -13.95 23.08
CA PRO A 1166 8.79 -13.88 23.38
C PRO A 1166 9.36 -15.29 23.56
N GLY A 1167 10.50 -15.56 22.90
CA GLY A 1167 11.25 -16.82 22.93
C GLY A 1167 11.19 -17.51 24.29
N GLU A 1168 10.98 -18.83 24.35
CA GLU A 1168 10.79 -19.61 25.59
C GLU A 1168 11.79 -19.17 26.69
N GLU A 1169 11.33 -18.31 27.61
CA GLU A 1169 12.09 -18.03 28.83
C GLU A 1169 12.15 -19.36 29.59
N ILE A 1170 13.34 -19.81 29.96
CA ILE A 1170 13.52 -21.06 30.70
C ILE A 1170 12.64 -21.02 31.95
N ASP A 1171 11.54 -21.77 31.88
CA ASP A 1171 10.56 -22.01 32.92
C ASP A 1171 11.23 -22.42 34.25
N TRP A 1172 11.11 -21.55 35.26
CA TRP A 1172 10.99 -21.98 36.66
C TRP A 1172 9.62 -21.61 37.26
N THR A 1173 8.57 -21.89 36.50
CA THR A 1173 7.20 -22.25 36.86
C THR A 1173 6.44 -21.26 37.75
N GLY A 1174 5.51 -20.54 37.11
CA GLY A 1174 4.17 -21.11 36.96
C GLY A 1174 3.04 -20.35 37.64
N ASP A 1175 2.16 -19.85 36.77
CA ASP A 1175 0.70 -19.71 36.91
C ASP A 1175 0.15 -18.83 38.04
N ALA A 1176 -0.32 -17.62 37.72
CA ALA A 1176 -1.59 -17.42 37.00
C ALA A 1176 -2.26 -16.07 37.34
N ASP A 1177 -2.90 -15.52 36.30
CA ASP A 1177 -4.13 -14.72 36.30
C ASP A 1177 -4.01 -13.20 36.50
N GLY A 1178 -4.01 -12.45 35.39
CA GLY A 1178 -5.21 -11.68 35.06
C GLY A 1178 -5.05 -10.25 34.56
N SER A 1179 -5.10 -10.10 33.22
CA SER A 1179 -5.65 -8.99 32.40
C SER A 1179 -5.33 -7.53 32.74
N LEU A 1180 -4.85 -6.79 31.74
CA LEU A 1180 -5.23 -5.44 31.26
C LEU A 1180 -4.30 -5.14 30.07
N ASP A 1181 -4.76 -5.22 28.82
CA ASP A 1181 -5.32 -4.12 27.99
C ASP A 1181 -4.36 -2.92 27.84
N ASP A 1182 -3.92 -2.72 26.59
CA ASP A 1182 -3.33 -1.52 25.97
C ASP A 1182 -1.96 -1.02 26.48
N ILE A 1183 -1.18 -0.49 25.51
CA ILE A 1183 0.20 0.06 25.57
C ILE A 1183 1.23 -1.06 25.30
N GLY A 1184 1.92 -1.17 24.16
CA GLY A 1184 2.23 -0.25 23.07
C GLY A 1184 3.69 -0.53 22.71
N ASP A 1185 3.95 -1.41 21.73
CA ASP A 1185 5.32 -1.78 21.35
C ASP A 1185 5.69 -1.12 20.02
N SER A 1186 5.72 0.21 20.06
CA SER A 1186 6.66 0.96 19.23
C SER A 1186 7.85 1.19 20.15
N THR A 1187 8.99 0.54 19.91
CA THR A 1187 10.18 0.90 20.68
C THR A 1187 10.57 2.33 20.35
N ILE A 1188 10.56 3.14 21.39
CA ILE A 1188 10.68 4.59 21.29
C ILE A 1188 12.16 4.95 21.33
N ASP A 1189 12.70 5.52 20.25
CA ASP A 1189 13.95 6.28 20.35
C ASP A 1189 13.70 7.48 21.26
N ILE A 1190 14.51 7.63 22.31
CA ILE A 1190 14.36 8.71 23.27
C ILE A 1190 15.55 9.64 23.22
N ASP A 1191 15.29 10.91 22.92
CA ASP A 1191 16.26 11.97 23.09
C ASP A 1191 16.27 12.43 24.56
N VAL A 1192 17.46 12.45 25.16
CA VAL A 1192 17.69 12.87 26.55
C VAL A 1192 18.51 14.16 26.54
N ASP A 1193 17.97 15.22 27.16
CA ASP A 1193 18.65 16.52 27.30
C ASP A 1193 18.93 16.83 28.77
N ALA A 1194 20.19 17.06 29.14
CA ALA A 1194 20.55 17.54 30.47
C ALA A 1194 20.66 19.08 30.49
N ILE A 1195 19.54 19.76 30.70
CA ILE A 1195 19.52 21.22 30.66
C ILE A 1195 20.10 21.81 31.93
N THR A 1196 21.15 22.60 31.77
CA THR A 1196 21.74 23.40 32.84
C THR A 1196 21.58 24.90 32.54
N VAL A 1197 20.81 25.60 33.37
CA VAL A 1197 20.65 27.07 33.30
C VAL A 1197 21.06 27.71 34.63
N GLY A 1198 22.11 28.54 34.59
CA GLY A 1198 22.71 29.21 35.76
C GLY A 1198 22.32 30.68 35.97
#